data_AF-A0A8T6I717-F1
#
_entry.id   AF-A0A8T6I717-F1
#
_cell.length_a   1.000
_cell.length_b   1.000
_cell.length_c   1.000
_cell.angle_alpha   90.00
_cell.angle_beta   90.00
_cell.angle_gamma   90.00
#
_symmetry.space_group_name_H-M   'P 1'
#
loop_
_entity.id
_entity.type
_entity.pdbx_description
1 polymer ?
#
loop_
_entity_poly.entity_id
_entity_poly.type
_entity_poly.pdbx_seq_one_letter_code
_entity_poly.pdbx_strand_id
1 'polypeptide(L)'
;MDQLLCLLRSRRRLPGGRIRSRGEREAGASDLRRLIAWGLFILGVAAGAEEANAPDPVAPALEGETSDEDEPVEEQSAGEAPELTARGRYNLGLVHFGEGNYEEAATAFLAARDNAGPDPELRYRAAFNLGLSLAAQAGFGEPLADPDADPVPEAPPRTEPFPSEPPLAPEQIIETLRQSAAWFNDAVRLAPPGDDDARINLELVSKWILQLADQLNEGDQLAARLDRLIDDQRGIRDQVRGLLGEVANAGAGAEPVGFATDFEALAARERALMAEVSDCVDLAAEERLFIEQLPEEERSPDQQGRAYQLAALTDYLERARQSLSDARRRLRRLEGERAHRRVDAALAELKRAREQLWDPITVLQAAARDQQDLIGHTGLLAAFDRESRRPDSARPAWLTHKHLVDRQGDIGARTGGILGRFEAVAATDPAVLEEAAEPGAQRIFAAAIAAVPILDDSVAAMRNAIAALESGDASTGMAEELMALVALSEAIELFADVKTLINLAYHDHQGVVGLLGPGDDSTESDPDVVDGTEVIDRFVDDNARRLARLETLLAEEAKSAAAAIGAEGGDEVNAAAARQASDQRYQLAETARQRAAEGLTELADHLARGSAAAARTQAAETLEDLDQLRRLFFSIVEHIAALLDEQGDTHDETATLQVESSADLGDAFAPSIGAAAQRQSGHARLADQLAAALARQADAQGSPSANAAAPAPTVDPGAGERFAKAAEEVRKGAGRMTSAAALLAEAAERARSMSPELEPALADQRAAMEHLENALRELVPPQQQQQEQGEEQQQGEQAQPQPSEDEQMSQRQALKRLQAIRDREAERQRGQRERGQREPVEKDW
;
A
#
# COMPACT_ATOMS: atom_id res chain seq x y z
N MET A 1 55.04 -9.41 2.90
CA MET A 1 54.19 -8.65 3.83
C MET A 1 54.52 -7.16 3.86
N ASP A 2 55.78 -6.72 3.71
CA ASP A 2 56.10 -5.27 3.55
C ASP A 2 56.01 -4.71 2.11
N GLN A 3 55.65 -5.52 1.12
CA GLN A 3 55.43 -5.06 -0.27
C GLN A 3 53.95 -4.94 -0.68
N LEU A 4 53.00 -5.32 0.19
CA LEU A 4 51.56 -5.18 -0.08
C LEU A 4 50.98 -3.85 0.44
N LEU A 5 51.72 -3.11 1.26
CA LEU A 5 51.32 -1.81 1.82
C LEU A 5 51.69 -0.61 0.92
N CYS A 6 52.39 -0.82 -0.19
CA CYS A 6 52.90 0.25 -1.04
C CYS A 6 52.02 0.58 -2.27
N LEU A 7 50.94 -0.16 -2.52
CA LEU A 7 50.09 0.00 -3.72
C LEU A 7 48.72 0.67 -3.49
N LEU A 8 48.33 0.97 -2.25
CA LEU A 8 47.03 1.63 -1.95
C LEU A 8 47.14 3.14 -1.63
N ARG A 9 48.28 3.79 -1.93
CA ARG A 9 48.46 5.24 -1.75
C ARG A 9 49.01 5.92 -3.01
N SER A 10 48.27 5.91 -4.13
CA SER A 10 48.40 6.99 -5.13
C SER A 10 47.27 7.00 -6.18
N ARG A 11 46.29 7.87 -6.02
CA ARG A 11 45.67 8.70 -7.09
C ARG A 11 44.75 9.73 -6.41
N ARG A 12 45.34 10.84 -5.98
CA ARG A 12 45.28 12.19 -6.59
C ARG A 12 43.98 12.94 -6.27
N ARG A 13 44.13 13.87 -5.31
CA ARG A 13 43.26 15.01 -5.01
C ARG A 13 43.18 16.01 -6.17
N LEU A 14 42.01 16.60 -6.35
CA LEU A 14 41.79 18.04 -6.63
C LEU A 14 40.78 18.58 -5.57
N PRO A 15 40.71 19.90 -5.32
CA PRO A 15 40.77 20.42 -3.96
C PRO A 15 39.47 21.06 -3.44
N GLY A 16 39.32 21.06 -2.12
CA GLY A 16 38.74 22.20 -1.39
C GLY A 16 37.40 21.97 -0.68
N GLY A 17 37.43 21.35 0.50
CA GLY A 17 36.34 21.41 1.48
C GLY A 17 36.84 20.84 2.81
N ARG A 18 36.90 21.68 3.86
CA ARG A 18 37.42 21.30 5.18
C ARG A 18 36.46 20.31 5.85
N ILE A 19 36.81 19.03 5.89
CA ILE A 19 36.17 18.09 6.81
C ILE A 19 36.79 18.34 8.20
N ARG A 20 36.02 18.97 9.08
CA ARG A 20 36.33 19.03 10.52
C ARG A 20 36.21 17.62 11.10
N SER A 21 37.18 17.29 11.94
CA SER A 21 37.33 16.02 12.63
C SER A 21 36.13 15.69 13.53
N ARG A 22 35.64 14.47 13.35
CA ARG A 22 34.75 13.67 14.20
C ARG A 22 35.13 13.83 15.68
N GLY A 23 34.36 14.63 16.41
CA GLY A 23 34.34 14.73 17.87
C GLY A 23 33.02 14.12 18.37
N GLU A 24 33.11 13.43 19.50
CA GLU A 24 32.07 12.76 20.29
C GLU A 24 30.65 13.30 20.05
N ARG A 25 29.77 12.45 19.49
CA ARG A 25 28.34 12.71 19.32
C ARG A 25 27.63 12.23 20.58
N GLU A 26 27.35 13.14 21.51
CA GLU A 26 26.16 13.02 22.36
C GLU A 26 25.01 13.63 21.56
N ALA A 27 24.20 12.80 20.90
CA ALA A 27 22.96 13.28 20.29
C ALA A 27 22.01 13.74 21.40
N GLY A 28 21.61 15.00 21.35
CA GLY A 28 20.65 15.56 22.30
C GLY A 28 19.29 14.87 22.20
N ALA A 29 18.55 14.84 23.32
CA ALA A 29 17.19 14.29 23.36
C ALA A 29 16.20 15.02 22.42
N SER A 30 16.56 16.20 21.88
CA SER A 30 15.84 16.98 20.88
C SER A 30 15.90 16.35 19.49
N ASP A 31 17.08 15.94 19.02
CA ASP A 31 17.28 15.29 17.72
C ASP A 31 16.58 13.92 17.63
N LEU A 32 16.58 13.19 18.75
CA LEU A 32 15.94 11.88 18.84
C LEU A 32 14.41 11.99 18.68
N ARG A 33 13.78 13.04 19.24
CA ARG A 33 12.32 13.26 19.13
C ARG A 33 11.88 13.60 17.71
N ARG A 34 12.70 14.36 16.97
CA ARG A 34 12.42 14.74 15.57
C ARG A 34 12.60 13.55 14.61
N LEU A 35 13.60 12.70 14.83
CA LEU A 35 13.78 11.45 14.08
C LEU A 35 12.66 10.43 14.34
N ILE A 36 12.15 10.35 15.57
CA ILE A 36 11.00 9.49 15.93
C ILE A 36 9.72 9.97 15.24
N ALA A 37 9.47 11.28 15.18
CA ALA A 37 8.33 11.85 14.46
C ALA A 37 8.37 11.54 12.94
N TRP A 38 9.57 11.53 12.36
CA TRP A 38 9.78 11.21 10.93
C TRP A 38 9.56 9.72 10.63
N GLY A 39 10.05 8.81 11.48
CA GLY A 39 9.81 7.37 11.34
C GLY A 39 8.33 6.95 11.52
N LEU A 40 7.61 7.63 12.43
CA LEU A 40 6.17 7.43 12.67
C LEU A 40 5.30 7.81 11.47
N PHE A 41 5.73 8.75 10.62
CA PHE A 41 4.90 9.31 9.56
C PHE A 41 5.03 8.58 8.22
N ILE A 42 6.24 8.17 7.83
CA ILE A 42 6.50 7.43 6.57
C ILE A 42 5.70 6.12 6.51
N LEU A 43 5.45 5.47 7.66
CA LEU A 43 4.74 4.19 7.75
C LEU A 43 3.21 4.30 7.83
N GLY A 44 2.67 5.44 8.28
CA GLY A 44 1.23 5.68 8.37
C GLY A 44 0.53 5.80 7.01
N VAL A 45 1.26 6.19 5.97
CA VAL A 45 0.74 6.32 4.60
C VAL A 45 0.56 4.94 3.92
N ALA A 46 1.34 3.93 4.31
CA ALA A 46 1.38 2.60 3.66
C ALA A 46 0.42 1.54 4.25
N ALA A 47 -0.25 1.79 5.38
CA ALA A 47 -1.03 0.77 6.10
C ALA A 47 -2.51 0.65 5.69
N GLY A 48 -2.98 1.38 4.68
CA GLY A 48 -4.40 1.47 4.31
C GLY A 48 -4.99 0.30 3.51
N ALA A 49 -4.21 -0.72 3.15
CA ALA A 49 -4.63 -1.73 2.17
C ALA A 49 -4.31 -3.17 2.63
N GLU A 50 -5.12 -3.78 3.50
CA GLU A 50 -5.32 -5.24 3.56
C GLU A 50 -6.43 -5.62 4.58
N GLU A 51 -6.98 -6.84 4.42
CA GLU A 51 -8.01 -7.56 5.21
C GLU A 51 -9.50 -7.21 5.04
N ALA A 52 -10.46 -8.14 4.89
CA ALA A 52 -10.49 -9.61 4.69
C ALA A 52 -11.95 -10.01 4.35
N ASN A 53 -12.19 -11.09 3.59
CA ASN A 53 -13.54 -11.68 3.42
C ASN A 53 -13.50 -13.21 3.54
N ALA A 54 -14.46 -13.80 4.25
CA ALA A 54 -14.58 -15.24 4.48
C ALA A 54 -16.05 -15.67 4.23
N PRO A 55 -16.32 -16.75 3.46
CA PRO A 55 -17.69 -17.18 3.18
C PRO A 55 -18.12 -18.40 4.00
N ASP A 56 -19.44 -18.56 4.16
CA ASP A 56 -20.13 -19.76 4.64
C ASP A 56 -21.54 -19.81 3.98
N PRO A 57 -22.28 -20.94 3.98
CA PRO A 57 -22.54 -21.72 2.76
C PRO A 57 -24.00 -21.71 2.23
N VAL A 58 -24.15 -22.03 0.95
CA VAL A 58 -25.39 -22.01 0.13
C VAL A 58 -26.19 -23.32 0.18
N ALA A 59 -27.53 -23.22 0.16
CA ALA A 59 -28.48 -24.20 -0.39
C ALA A 59 -29.88 -23.55 -0.64
N PRO A 60 -30.83 -24.16 -1.40
CA PRO A 60 -30.91 -24.09 -2.86
C PRO A 60 -32.29 -23.66 -3.42
N ALA A 61 -32.28 -23.21 -4.69
CA ALA A 61 -33.28 -23.31 -5.77
C ALA A 61 -34.75 -22.89 -5.55
N LEU A 62 -35.34 -22.23 -6.58
CA LEU A 62 -36.50 -22.71 -7.33
C LEU A 62 -36.94 -21.68 -8.41
N GLU A 63 -37.27 -22.20 -9.60
CA GLU A 63 -38.32 -21.78 -10.56
C GLU A 63 -38.18 -20.35 -11.16
N GLY A 64 -37.95 -20.13 -12.45
CA GLY A 64 -38.54 -20.77 -13.62
C GLY A 64 -39.76 -19.96 -14.06
N GLU A 65 -39.66 -19.18 -15.14
CA GLU A 65 -40.72 -19.08 -16.16
C GLU A 65 -40.31 -18.18 -17.34
N THR A 66 -40.60 -18.71 -18.51
CA THR A 66 -40.45 -18.18 -19.86
C THR A 66 -41.68 -17.38 -20.29
N SER A 67 -41.49 -16.35 -21.11
CA SER A 67 -42.49 -15.87 -22.09
C SER A 67 -41.72 -15.25 -23.26
N ASP A 68 -41.58 -15.93 -24.41
CA ASP A 68 -42.53 -16.06 -25.53
C ASP A 68 -42.75 -14.77 -26.34
N GLU A 69 -42.52 -14.93 -27.65
CA GLU A 69 -43.11 -14.25 -28.82
C GLU A 69 -42.69 -12.78 -29.07
N ASP A 70 -41.97 -12.50 -30.17
CA ASP A 70 -42.64 -12.32 -31.48
C ASP A 70 -41.67 -12.00 -32.65
N GLU A 71 -42.21 -12.27 -33.84
CA GLU A 71 -41.66 -12.39 -35.20
C GLU A 71 -41.00 -11.15 -35.87
N PRO A 72 -40.33 -11.35 -37.03
CA PRO A 72 -39.26 -10.49 -37.55
C PRO A 72 -39.72 -9.43 -38.55
N VAL A 73 -38.87 -8.41 -38.78
CA VAL A 73 -39.00 -7.50 -39.92
C VAL A 73 -37.65 -7.45 -40.65
N GLU A 74 -37.67 -7.93 -41.90
CA GLU A 74 -36.59 -7.75 -42.87
C GLU A 74 -36.53 -6.29 -43.36
N GLU A 75 -35.33 -5.71 -43.41
CA GLU A 75 -35.05 -4.57 -44.28
C GLU A 75 -33.62 -4.71 -44.83
N GLN A 76 -33.50 -4.84 -46.16
CA GLN A 76 -32.24 -4.92 -46.90
C GLN A 76 -31.83 -3.54 -47.43
N SER A 77 -30.54 -3.18 -47.33
CA SER A 77 -29.66 -2.58 -48.38
C SER A 77 -28.36 -2.09 -47.68
N ALA A 78 -27.13 -2.08 -48.20
CA ALA A 78 -26.51 -2.50 -49.46
C ALA A 78 -24.97 -2.32 -49.32
N GLY A 79 -24.19 -3.23 -49.90
CA GLY A 79 -22.89 -2.92 -50.53
C GLY A 79 -21.61 -3.08 -49.72
N GLU A 80 -21.08 -4.31 -49.65
CA GLU A 80 -19.69 -4.56 -49.24
C GLU A 80 -19.10 -5.76 -50.02
N ALA A 81 -17.77 -5.92 -50.05
CA ALA A 81 -17.02 -6.97 -50.77
C ALA A 81 -17.72 -8.34 -50.68
N PRO A 82 -17.67 -9.23 -51.72
CA PRO A 82 -18.59 -10.37 -51.83
C PRO A 82 -18.67 -11.10 -50.50
N GLU A 83 -19.74 -10.81 -49.76
CA GLU A 83 -19.84 -11.25 -48.38
C GLU A 83 -19.74 -12.76 -48.42
N LEU A 84 -18.71 -13.29 -47.76
CA LEU A 84 -18.57 -14.72 -47.64
C LEU A 84 -19.89 -15.24 -47.07
N THR A 85 -20.52 -16.17 -47.79
CA THR A 85 -21.72 -16.82 -47.30
C THR A 85 -21.44 -17.44 -45.93
N ALA A 86 -22.46 -17.69 -45.11
CA ALA A 86 -22.27 -18.31 -43.79
C ALA A 86 -21.40 -19.58 -43.84
N ARG A 87 -21.57 -20.41 -44.88
CA ARG A 87 -20.72 -21.59 -45.13
C ARG A 87 -19.29 -21.23 -45.57
N GLY A 88 -19.13 -20.15 -46.32
CA GLY A 88 -17.82 -19.58 -46.66
C GLY A 88 -17.05 -19.12 -45.42
N ARG A 89 -17.72 -18.44 -44.48
CA ARG A 89 -17.16 -18.02 -43.19
C ARG A 89 -16.83 -19.22 -42.29
N TYR A 90 -17.71 -20.23 -42.25
CA TYR A 90 -17.45 -21.47 -41.50
C TYR A 90 -16.20 -22.20 -42.02
N ASN A 91 -16.05 -22.31 -43.35
CA ASN A 91 -14.87 -22.92 -43.96
C ASN A 91 -13.60 -22.10 -43.71
N LEU A 92 -13.69 -20.76 -43.69
CA LEU A 92 -12.58 -19.90 -43.31
C LEU A 92 -12.16 -20.14 -41.85
N GLY A 93 -13.13 -20.28 -40.94
CA GLY A 93 -12.87 -20.64 -39.55
C GLY A 93 -12.15 -21.99 -39.41
N LEU A 94 -12.53 -23.00 -40.20
CA LEU A 94 -11.82 -24.28 -40.22
C LEU A 94 -10.37 -24.17 -40.70
N VAL A 95 -10.08 -23.26 -41.65
CA VAL A 95 -8.71 -23.00 -42.12
C VAL A 95 -7.89 -22.38 -40.99
N HIS A 96 -8.40 -21.31 -40.36
CA HIS A 96 -7.72 -20.67 -39.23
C HIS A 96 -7.52 -21.61 -38.06
N PHE A 97 -8.53 -22.43 -37.73
CA PHE A 97 -8.43 -23.43 -36.67
C PHE A 97 -7.34 -24.48 -36.96
N GLY A 98 -7.23 -24.93 -38.22
CA GLY A 98 -6.17 -25.87 -38.64
C GLY A 98 -4.76 -25.26 -38.64
N GLU A 99 -4.68 -23.94 -38.87
CA GLU A 99 -3.44 -23.16 -38.82
C GLU A 99 -3.00 -22.84 -37.37
N GLY A 100 -3.86 -23.05 -36.37
CA GLY A 100 -3.60 -22.69 -34.96
C GLY A 100 -3.95 -21.24 -34.60
N ASN A 101 -4.58 -20.52 -35.52
CA ASN A 101 -5.02 -19.13 -35.35
C ASN A 101 -6.39 -19.12 -34.68
N TYR A 102 -6.42 -19.42 -33.38
CA TYR A 102 -7.66 -19.71 -32.66
C TYR A 102 -8.57 -18.49 -32.47
N GLU A 103 -8.02 -17.28 -32.36
CA GLU A 103 -8.80 -16.05 -32.25
C GLU A 103 -9.51 -15.70 -33.57
N GLU A 104 -8.80 -15.79 -34.71
CA GLU A 104 -9.38 -15.60 -36.03
C GLU A 104 -10.38 -16.71 -36.38
N ALA A 105 -10.11 -17.94 -35.93
CA ALA A 105 -11.06 -19.05 -36.06
C ALA A 105 -12.35 -18.79 -35.29
N ALA A 106 -12.26 -18.35 -34.02
CA ALA A 106 -13.41 -18.01 -33.20
C ALA A 106 -14.24 -16.88 -33.85
N THR A 107 -13.58 -15.83 -34.34
CA THR A 107 -14.25 -14.73 -35.05
C THR A 107 -14.99 -15.21 -36.29
N ALA A 108 -14.36 -16.06 -37.10
CA ALA A 108 -14.97 -16.61 -38.32
C ALA A 108 -16.14 -17.56 -38.02
N PHE A 109 -16.06 -18.39 -36.96
CA PHE A 109 -17.16 -19.26 -36.54
C PHE A 109 -18.34 -18.49 -35.95
N LEU A 110 -18.09 -17.46 -35.14
CA LEU A 110 -19.15 -16.57 -34.64
C LEU A 110 -19.89 -15.90 -35.81
N ALA A 111 -19.14 -15.31 -36.75
CA ALA A 111 -19.73 -14.71 -37.94
C ALA A 111 -20.46 -15.74 -38.82
N ALA A 112 -20.00 -16.99 -38.89
CA ALA A 112 -20.70 -18.06 -39.62
C ALA A 112 -22.03 -18.45 -38.95
N ARG A 113 -22.04 -18.55 -37.62
CA ARG A 113 -23.21 -18.86 -36.81
C ARG A 113 -24.29 -17.78 -36.95
N ASP A 114 -23.92 -16.51 -36.79
CA ASP A 114 -24.88 -15.39 -36.83
C ASP A 114 -25.52 -15.24 -38.21
N ASN A 115 -24.77 -15.54 -39.27
CA ASN A 115 -25.24 -15.45 -40.65
C ASN A 115 -25.89 -16.76 -41.18
N ALA A 116 -25.97 -17.82 -40.37
CA ALA A 116 -26.44 -19.14 -40.82
C ALA A 116 -27.94 -19.17 -41.22
N GLY A 117 -28.71 -18.12 -40.89
CA GLY A 117 -30.15 -18.11 -41.15
C GLY A 117 -30.83 -19.32 -40.47
N PRO A 118 -31.83 -19.97 -41.07
CA PRO A 118 -32.52 -21.11 -40.45
C PRO A 118 -31.81 -22.47 -40.62
N ASP A 119 -30.51 -22.53 -40.96
CA ASP A 119 -29.74 -23.78 -41.10
C ASP A 119 -29.28 -24.29 -39.72
N PRO A 120 -29.99 -25.25 -39.08
CA PRO A 120 -29.67 -25.66 -37.71
C PRO A 120 -28.33 -26.41 -37.64
N GLU A 121 -27.96 -27.14 -38.69
CA GLU A 121 -26.71 -27.89 -38.76
C GLU A 121 -25.51 -26.95 -38.82
N LEU A 122 -25.61 -25.87 -39.62
CA LEU A 122 -24.55 -24.87 -39.68
C LEU A 122 -24.42 -24.10 -38.37
N ARG A 123 -25.53 -23.74 -37.71
CA ARG A 123 -25.50 -23.10 -36.38
C ARG A 123 -24.86 -24.00 -35.33
N TYR A 124 -25.23 -25.28 -35.30
CA TYR A 124 -24.64 -26.29 -34.42
C TYR A 124 -23.13 -26.40 -34.61
N ARG A 125 -22.68 -26.64 -35.85
CA ARG A 125 -21.25 -26.81 -36.16
C ARG A 125 -20.44 -25.56 -35.87
N ALA A 126 -20.98 -24.39 -36.18
CA ALA A 126 -20.31 -23.12 -35.93
C ALA A 126 -20.20 -22.86 -34.41
N ALA A 127 -21.26 -23.11 -33.63
CA ALA A 127 -21.22 -23.00 -32.16
C ALA A 127 -20.23 -24.00 -31.53
N PHE A 128 -20.23 -25.25 -32.00
CA PHE A 128 -19.32 -26.29 -31.52
C PHE A 128 -17.85 -25.94 -31.79
N ASN A 129 -17.52 -25.54 -33.03
CA ASN A 129 -16.14 -25.18 -33.36
C ASN A 129 -15.70 -23.84 -32.76
N LEU A 130 -16.63 -22.93 -32.49
CA LEU A 130 -16.36 -21.72 -31.70
C LEU A 130 -15.96 -22.10 -30.26
N GLY A 131 -16.72 -23.01 -29.64
CA GLY A 131 -16.37 -23.58 -28.33
C GLY A 131 -14.98 -24.20 -28.32
N LEU A 132 -14.64 -25.00 -29.35
CA LEU A 132 -13.31 -25.60 -29.50
C LEU A 132 -12.20 -24.56 -29.72
N SER A 133 -12.45 -23.50 -30.49
CA SER A 133 -11.45 -22.46 -30.77
C SER A 133 -11.09 -21.69 -29.51
N LEU A 134 -12.09 -21.30 -28.71
CA LEU A 134 -11.87 -20.64 -27.42
C LEU A 134 -11.21 -21.58 -26.41
N ALA A 135 -11.59 -22.86 -26.41
CA ALA A 135 -10.93 -23.84 -25.55
C ALA A 135 -9.44 -23.96 -25.92
N ALA A 136 -9.12 -24.08 -27.21
CA ALA A 136 -7.75 -24.19 -27.70
C ALA A 136 -6.92 -22.92 -27.46
N GLN A 137 -7.54 -21.72 -27.55
CA GLN A 137 -6.92 -20.46 -27.16
C GLN A 137 -6.53 -20.44 -25.67
N ALA A 138 -7.34 -21.08 -24.83
CA ALA A 138 -7.04 -21.31 -23.41
C ALA A 138 -6.09 -22.50 -23.15
N GLY A 139 -5.53 -23.13 -24.19
CA GLY A 139 -4.65 -24.30 -24.08
C GLY A 139 -5.36 -25.64 -23.87
N PHE A 140 -6.68 -25.70 -24.00
CA PHE A 140 -7.46 -26.94 -23.86
C PHE A 140 -7.31 -27.81 -25.12
N GLY A 141 -6.92 -29.07 -24.95
CA GLY A 141 -6.89 -30.06 -26.04
C GLY A 141 -5.61 -30.07 -26.87
N GLU A 142 -4.60 -29.26 -26.54
CA GLU A 142 -3.23 -29.72 -26.74
C GLU A 142 -3.02 -30.93 -25.82
N PRO A 143 -2.46 -32.05 -26.31
CA PRO A 143 -2.19 -33.17 -25.43
C PRO A 143 -1.19 -32.71 -24.38
N LEU A 144 -1.59 -32.73 -23.10
CA LEU A 144 -0.69 -33.16 -22.03
C LEU A 144 -0.11 -34.47 -22.55
N ALA A 145 1.13 -34.44 -23.03
CA ALA A 145 1.75 -35.55 -23.70
C ALA A 145 1.61 -36.79 -22.81
N ASP A 146 0.79 -37.76 -23.23
CA ASP A 146 0.81 -39.09 -22.66
C ASP A 146 2.17 -39.69 -23.06
N PRO A 147 3.11 -39.91 -22.12
CA PRO A 147 4.47 -40.31 -22.45
C PRO A 147 4.54 -41.74 -23.04
N ASP A 148 3.44 -42.49 -23.01
CA ASP A 148 3.37 -43.88 -23.48
C ASP A 148 2.54 -44.06 -24.78
N ALA A 149 2.04 -42.98 -25.40
CA ALA A 149 1.31 -43.08 -26.66
C ALA A 149 2.26 -43.18 -27.87
N ASP A 150 2.20 -44.32 -28.58
CA ASP A 150 2.95 -44.54 -29.82
C ASP A 150 2.69 -43.40 -30.85
N PRO A 151 3.74 -42.86 -31.51
CA PRO A 151 3.60 -41.75 -32.43
C PRO A 151 2.76 -42.16 -33.65
N VAL A 152 1.61 -41.52 -33.83
CA VAL A 152 0.82 -41.63 -35.06
C VAL A 152 1.63 -41.01 -36.20
N PRO A 153 1.97 -41.76 -37.26
CA PRO A 153 2.69 -41.20 -38.40
C PRO A 153 1.71 -40.48 -39.35
N GLU A 154 2.18 -39.38 -39.93
CA GLU A 154 1.58 -38.58 -41.01
C GLU A 154 0.72 -37.37 -40.59
N ALA A 155 1.37 -36.37 -39.98
CA ALA A 155 1.09 -34.97 -40.30
C ALA A 155 2.39 -34.31 -40.83
N PRO A 156 2.36 -33.55 -41.93
CA PRO A 156 3.56 -32.90 -42.47
C PRO A 156 4.13 -31.89 -41.46
N PRO A 157 5.46 -31.68 -41.44
CA PRO A 157 6.10 -30.78 -40.49
C PRO A 157 5.61 -29.35 -40.70
N ARG A 158 4.98 -28.78 -39.65
CA ARG A 158 4.68 -27.35 -39.56
C ARG A 158 5.98 -26.58 -39.74
N THR A 159 6.09 -25.90 -40.87
CA THR A 159 7.26 -25.09 -41.25
C THR A 159 6.88 -23.65 -41.03
N GLU A 160 7.39 -23.09 -39.93
CA GLU A 160 7.56 -21.68 -39.53
C GLU A 160 7.15 -21.51 -38.04
N PRO A 161 8.05 -21.02 -37.16
CA PRO A 161 7.68 -20.68 -35.79
C PRO A 161 6.95 -19.33 -35.80
N PHE A 162 5.63 -19.36 -35.61
CA PHE A 162 4.86 -18.13 -35.37
C PHE A 162 5.14 -17.61 -33.96
N PRO A 163 5.02 -16.29 -33.73
CA PRO A 163 5.20 -15.71 -32.40
C PRO A 163 4.13 -16.30 -31.49
N SER A 164 4.54 -17.08 -30.51
CA SER A 164 3.68 -17.44 -29.39
C SER A 164 3.24 -16.13 -28.75
N GLU A 165 1.95 -15.81 -28.84
CA GLU A 165 1.33 -14.79 -28.00
C GLU A 165 1.70 -15.05 -26.53
N PRO A 166 1.87 -14.00 -25.71
CA PRO A 166 2.16 -14.19 -24.30
C PRO A 166 1.08 -15.09 -23.67
N PRO A 167 1.46 -16.02 -22.79
CA PRO A 167 0.48 -16.89 -22.14
C PRO A 167 -0.54 -16.03 -21.39
N LEU A 168 -1.83 -16.33 -21.58
CA LEU A 168 -2.93 -15.67 -20.87
C LEU A 168 -2.74 -15.80 -19.35
N ALA A 169 -3.13 -14.75 -18.61
CA ALA A 169 -3.18 -14.83 -17.15
C ALA A 169 -4.22 -15.89 -16.70
N PRO A 170 -4.04 -16.58 -15.56
CA PRO A 170 -4.94 -17.65 -15.09
C PRO A 170 -6.43 -17.25 -15.04
N GLU A 171 -6.71 -16.01 -14.67
CA GLU A 171 -8.07 -15.45 -14.61
C GLU A 171 -8.66 -15.31 -16.02
N GLN A 172 -7.83 -14.90 -16.99
CA GLN A 172 -8.21 -14.78 -18.40
C GLN A 172 -8.40 -16.17 -19.04
N ILE A 173 -7.62 -17.17 -18.65
CA ILE A 173 -7.82 -18.57 -19.05
C ILE A 173 -9.19 -19.06 -18.59
N ILE A 174 -9.54 -18.85 -17.32
CA ILE A 174 -10.85 -19.24 -16.77
C ILE A 174 -11.98 -18.53 -17.51
N GLU A 175 -11.85 -17.24 -17.78
CA GLU A 175 -12.88 -16.48 -18.50
C GLU A 175 -13.05 -16.97 -19.94
N THR A 176 -11.95 -17.22 -20.65
CA THR A 176 -11.97 -17.79 -22.01
C THR A 176 -12.61 -19.19 -22.01
N LEU A 177 -12.34 -20.02 -21.00
CA LEU A 177 -12.99 -21.32 -20.82
C LEU A 177 -14.48 -21.20 -20.49
N ARG A 178 -14.90 -20.20 -19.71
CA ARG A 178 -16.34 -19.92 -19.46
C ARG A 178 -17.06 -19.54 -20.76
N GLN A 179 -16.43 -18.72 -21.59
CA GLN A 179 -16.94 -18.40 -22.92
C GLN A 179 -17.05 -19.67 -23.79
N SER A 180 -16.01 -20.52 -23.79
CA SER A 180 -16.05 -21.83 -24.46
C SER A 180 -17.22 -22.70 -23.96
N ALA A 181 -17.41 -22.81 -22.64
CA ALA A 181 -18.52 -23.56 -22.03
C ALA A 181 -19.89 -23.00 -22.44
N ALA A 182 -20.04 -21.68 -22.53
CA ALA A 182 -21.27 -21.06 -23.02
C ALA A 182 -21.60 -21.48 -24.46
N TRP A 183 -20.60 -21.53 -25.34
CA TRP A 183 -20.79 -21.97 -26.73
C TRP A 183 -21.03 -23.47 -26.85
N PHE A 184 -20.41 -24.31 -26.01
CA PHE A 184 -20.76 -25.73 -25.94
C PHE A 184 -22.18 -25.95 -25.41
N ASN A 185 -22.64 -25.16 -24.43
CA ASN A 185 -24.02 -25.21 -23.96
C ASN A 185 -25.00 -24.90 -25.10
N ASP A 186 -24.69 -23.87 -25.91
CA ASP A 186 -25.50 -23.54 -27.07
C ASP A 186 -25.47 -24.65 -28.14
N ALA A 187 -24.29 -25.23 -28.42
CA ALA A 187 -24.18 -26.38 -29.31
C ALA A 187 -24.99 -27.58 -28.81
N VAL A 188 -25.05 -27.83 -27.50
CA VAL A 188 -25.92 -28.88 -26.91
C VAL A 188 -27.40 -28.61 -27.18
N ARG A 189 -27.85 -27.35 -27.16
CA ARG A 189 -29.24 -27.00 -27.48
C ARG A 189 -29.59 -27.23 -28.95
N LEU A 190 -28.60 -27.10 -29.84
CA LEU A 190 -28.73 -27.26 -31.29
C LEU A 190 -28.37 -28.66 -31.79
N ALA A 191 -27.88 -29.54 -30.91
CA ALA A 191 -27.29 -30.82 -31.28
C ALA A 191 -28.30 -31.74 -32.01
N PRO A 192 -27.89 -32.39 -33.11
CA PRO A 192 -28.67 -33.45 -33.73
C PRO A 192 -28.94 -34.61 -32.76
N PRO A 193 -30.06 -35.34 -32.90
CA PRO A 193 -30.35 -36.48 -32.03
C PRO A 193 -29.24 -37.54 -32.09
N GLY A 194 -28.60 -37.81 -30.96
CA GLY A 194 -27.54 -38.82 -30.82
C GLY A 194 -26.12 -38.30 -31.01
N ASP A 195 -25.92 -37.01 -31.19
CA ASP A 195 -24.61 -36.35 -31.11
C ASP A 195 -24.36 -35.87 -29.67
N ASP A 196 -23.39 -36.49 -29.00
CA ASP A 196 -23.04 -36.21 -27.60
C ASP A 196 -21.74 -35.37 -27.48
N ASP A 197 -21.10 -35.00 -28.60
CA ASP A 197 -19.76 -34.40 -28.60
C ASP A 197 -19.75 -33.03 -27.91
N ALA A 198 -20.77 -32.19 -28.13
CA ALA A 198 -20.91 -30.90 -27.46
C ALA A 198 -21.10 -31.06 -25.94
N ARG A 199 -21.80 -32.12 -25.49
CA ARG A 199 -22.01 -32.40 -24.07
C ARG A 199 -20.72 -32.88 -23.42
N ILE A 200 -19.99 -33.78 -24.07
CA ILE A 200 -18.70 -34.28 -23.58
C ILE A 200 -17.70 -33.14 -23.42
N ASN A 201 -17.58 -32.26 -24.43
CA ASN A 201 -16.65 -31.13 -24.35
C ASN A 201 -17.08 -30.10 -23.30
N LEU A 202 -18.38 -29.84 -23.12
CA LEU A 202 -18.90 -29.01 -22.03
C LEU A 202 -18.49 -29.57 -20.66
N GLU A 203 -18.63 -30.88 -20.44
CA GLU A 203 -18.26 -31.54 -19.18
C GLU A 203 -16.76 -31.41 -18.90
N LEU A 204 -15.92 -31.63 -19.92
CA LEU A 204 -14.46 -31.55 -19.78
C LEU A 204 -14.00 -30.11 -19.51
N VAL A 205 -14.50 -29.12 -20.25
CA VAL A 205 -14.17 -27.70 -20.02
C VAL A 205 -14.66 -27.24 -18.64
N SER A 206 -15.88 -27.63 -18.23
CA SER A 206 -16.41 -27.28 -16.90
C SER A 206 -15.57 -27.88 -15.78
N LYS A 207 -15.08 -29.12 -15.93
CA LYS A 207 -14.16 -29.74 -14.99
C LYS A 207 -12.84 -28.99 -14.91
N TRP A 208 -12.32 -28.51 -16.05
CA TRP A 208 -11.07 -27.77 -16.08
C TRP A 208 -11.19 -26.40 -15.43
N ILE A 209 -12.30 -25.68 -15.70
CA ILE A 209 -12.65 -24.43 -14.99
C ILE A 209 -12.64 -24.62 -13.48
N LEU A 210 -13.25 -25.71 -12.99
CA LEU A 210 -13.28 -26.01 -11.55
C LEU A 210 -11.87 -26.24 -11.00
N GLN A 211 -11.04 -27.03 -11.69
CA GLN A 211 -9.67 -27.31 -11.25
C GLN A 211 -8.79 -26.06 -11.21
N LEU A 212 -8.89 -25.19 -12.22
CA LEU A 212 -8.17 -23.90 -12.27
C LEU A 212 -8.65 -22.94 -11.18
N ALA A 213 -9.97 -22.88 -10.96
CA ALA A 213 -10.55 -22.06 -9.89
C ALA A 213 -10.13 -22.55 -8.49
N ASP A 214 -10.10 -23.86 -8.27
CA ASP A 214 -9.63 -24.46 -7.02
C ASP A 214 -8.15 -24.11 -6.79
N GLN A 215 -7.29 -24.21 -7.80
CA GLN A 215 -5.87 -23.85 -7.73
C GLN A 215 -5.64 -22.37 -7.38
N LEU A 216 -6.40 -21.45 -7.98
CA LEU A 216 -6.31 -20.03 -7.64
C LEU A 216 -6.77 -19.76 -6.21
N ASN A 217 -7.82 -20.44 -5.77
CA ASN A 217 -8.36 -20.29 -4.42
C ASN A 217 -7.46 -20.91 -3.33
N GLU A 218 -6.62 -21.90 -3.65
CA GLU A 218 -5.71 -22.54 -2.68
C GLU A 218 -4.58 -21.60 -2.21
N GLY A 219 -4.03 -20.77 -3.10
CA GLY A 219 -2.97 -19.81 -2.77
C GLY A 219 -3.46 -18.71 -1.80
N ASP A 220 -4.67 -18.21 -2.01
CA ASP A 220 -5.31 -17.21 -1.14
C ASP A 220 -5.72 -17.80 0.21
N GLN A 221 -6.12 -19.09 0.24
CA GLN A 221 -6.40 -19.79 1.48
C GLN A 221 -5.15 -19.97 2.35
N LEU A 222 -3.99 -20.29 1.76
CA LEU A 222 -2.74 -20.43 2.51
C LEU A 222 -2.34 -19.11 3.15
N ALA A 223 -2.35 -18.02 2.37
CA ALA A 223 -2.05 -16.68 2.86
C ALA A 223 -2.98 -16.27 4.01
N ALA A 224 -4.29 -16.38 3.83
CA ALA A 224 -5.28 -16.03 4.85
C ALA A 224 -5.18 -16.89 6.11
N ARG A 225 -4.83 -18.18 5.99
CA ARG A 225 -4.58 -19.06 7.15
C ARG A 225 -3.33 -18.63 7.92
N LEU A 226 -2.25 -18.25 7.22
CA LEU A 226 -1.04 -17.74 7.86
C LEU A 226 -1.30 -16.42 8.59
N ASP A 227 -2.09 -15.52 8.01
CA ASP A 227 -2.45 -14.24 8.65
C ASP A 227 -3.21 -14.49 9.97
N ARG A 228 -4.19 -15.42 9.97
CA ARG A 228 -4.89 -15.85 11.20
C ARG A 228 -3.93 -16.46 12.24
N LEU A 229 -3.02 -17.33 11.83
CA LEU A 229 -2.02 -17.94 12.72
C LEU A 229 -1.10 -16.89 13.35
N ILE A 230 -0.69 -15.89 12.57
CA ILE A 230 0.12 -14.76 13.03
C ILE A 230 -0.64 -13.97 14.09
N ASP A 231 -1.93 -13.70 13.87
CA ASP A 231 -2.75 -12.95 14.82
C ASP A 231 -3.06 -13.72 16.11
N ASP A 232 -3.38 -15.01 16.00
CA ASP A 232 -3.55 -15.85 17.18
C ASP A 232 -2.27 -15.94 18.01
N GLN A 233 -1.11 -16.05 17.35
CA GLN A 233 0.19 -16.06 18.04
C GLN A 233 0.52 -14.70 18.68
N ARG A 234 0.17 -13.57 18.05
CA ARG A 234 0.23 -12.23 18.68
C ARG A 234 -0.65 -12.18 19.91
N GLY A 235 -1.87 -12.71 19.82
CA GLY A 235 -2.81 -12.81 20.94
C GLY A 235 -2.23 -13.61 22.12
N ILE A 236 -1.61 -14.76 21.86
CA ILE A 236 -0.93 -15.57 22.91
C ILE A 236 0.24 -14.80 23.52
N ARG A 237 1.07 -14.15 22.71
CA ARG A 237 2.18 -13.31 23.20
C ARG A 237 1.70 -12.25 24.19
N ASP A 238 0.65 -11.53 23.83
CA ASP A 238 0.16 -10.43 24.67
C ASP A 238 -0.53 -10.96 25.94
N GLN A 239 -1.17 -12.13 25.88
CA GLN A 239 -1.64 -12.84 27.08
C GLN A 239 -0.49 -13.31 27.99
N VAL A 240 0.61 -13.81 27.43
CA VAL A 240 1.81 -14.16 28.23
C VAL A 240 2.39 -12.91 28.90
N ARG A 241 2.45 -11.77 28.20
CA ARG A 241 2.89 -10.48 28.77
C ARG A 241 1.98 -10.03 29.91
N GLY A 242 0.66 -10.14 29.73
CA GLY A 242 -0.34 -9.85 30.77
C GLY A 242 -0.14 -10.73 32.00
N LEU A 243 -0.02 -12.04 31.81
CA LEU A 243 0.22 -13.01 32.88
C LEU A 243 1.52 -12.72 33.65
N LEU A 244 2.59 -12.33 32.94
CA LEU A 244 3.84 -11.90 33.58
C LEU A 244 3.66 -10.64 34.44
N GLY A 245 2.82 -9.70 34.01
CA GLY A 245 2.44 -8.53 34.80
C GLY A 245 1.68 -8.92 36.07
N GLU A 246 0.71 -9.82 35.97
CA GLU A 246 -0.06 -10.33 37.13
C GLU A 246 0.82 -11.06 38.14
N VAL A 247 1.72 -11.94 37.65
CA VAL A 247 2.71 -12.64 38.47
C VAL A 247 3.63 -11.66 39.21
N ALA A 248 4.07 -10.60 38.53
CA ALA A 248 4.91 -9.56 39.12
C ALA A 248 4.16 -8.76 40.20
N ASN A 249 2.91 -8.37 39.93
CA ASN A 249 2.06 -7.63 40.88
C ASN A 249 1.74 -8.45 42.13
N ALA A 250 1.61 -9.77 42.00
CA ALA A 250 1.43 -10.68 43.12
C ALA A 250 2.74 -10.95 43.90
N GLY A 251 3.89 -10.43 43.46
CA GLY A 251 5.19 -10.73 44.05
C GLY A 251 5.62 -12.20 43.89
N ALA A 252 5.00 -12.93 42.96
CA ALA A 252 5.16 -14.38 42.78
C ALA A 252 6.20 -14.74 41.70
N GLY A 253 7.05 -13.79 41.28
CA GLY A 253 7.98 -13.98 40.16
C GLY A 253 8.98 -15.13 40.31
N ALA A 254 9.34 -15.51 41.54
CA ALA A 254 10.23 -16.63 41.80
C ALA A 254 9.51 -18.00 41.79
N GLU A 255 8.25 -18.03 42.23
CA GLU A 255 7.43 -19.25 42.32
C GLU A 255 5.97 -18.94 41.93
N PRO A 256 5.66 -18.90 40.61
CA PRO A 256 4.32 -18.56 40.11
C PRO A 256 3.34 -19.74 40.18
N VAL A 257 3.42 -20.57 41.23
CA VAL A 257 2.61 -21.80 41.38
C VAL A 257 1.11 -21.48 41.43
N GLY A 258 0.74 -20.32 41.97
CA GLY A 258 -0.65 -19.84 41.99
C GLY A 258 -1.25 -19.57 40.61
N PHE A 259 -0.41 -19.43 39.57
CA PHE A 259 -0.80 -19.14 38.19
C PHE A 259 -0.64 -20.35 37.26
N ALA A 260 -0.42 -21.55 37.81
CA ALA A 260 -0.13 -22.75 37.01
C ALA A 260 -1.25 -23.11 36.01
N THR A 261 -2.50 -22.84 36.36
CA THR A 261 -3.66 -23.07 35.47
C THR A 261 -3.61 -22.16 34.25
N ASP A 262 -3.25 -20.89 34.44
CA ASP A 262 -3.18 -19.90 33.35
C ASP A 262 -2.02 -20.22 32.39
N PHE A 263 -0.88 -20.63 32.95
CA PHE A 263 0.24 -21.15 32.17
C PHE A 263 -0.11 -22.41 31.36
N GLU A 264 -0.84 -23.37 31.95
CA GLU A 264 -1.26 -24.57 31.21
C GLU A 264 -2.30 -24.25 30.14
N ALA A 265 -3.19 -23.27 30.37
CA ALA A 265 -4.14 -22.81 29.37
C ALA A 265 -3.43 -22.21 28.13
N LEU A 266 -2.42 -21.36 28.33
CA LEU A 266 -1.60 -20.83 27.24
C LEU A 266 -0.80 -21.95 26.55
N ALA A 267 -0.27 -22.92 27.31
CA ALA A 267 0.42 -24.08 26.74
C ALA A 267 -0.50 -24.99 25.90
N ALA A 268 -1.80 -25.02 26.20
CA ALA A 268 -2.79 -25.74 25.42
C ALA A 268 -3.10 -25.02 24.10
N ARG A 269 -3.16 -23.67 24.10
CA ARG A 269 -3.34 -22.86 22.88
C ARG A 269 -2.15 -22.99 21.93
N GLU A 270 -0.92 -22.93 22.44
CA GLU A 270 0.31 -23.20 21.69
C GLU A 270 0.31 -24.59 21.01
N ARG A 271 -0.33 -25.59 21.65
CA ARG A 271 -0.50 -26.92 21.04
C ARG A 271 -1.49 -26.89 19.87
N ALA A 272 -2.57 -26.11 19.99
CA ALA A 272 -3.58 -25.99 18.93
C ALA A 272 -2.97 -25.33 17.69
N LEU A 273 -2.30 -24.18 17.87
CA LEU A 273 -1.61 -23.50 16.75
C LEU A 273 -0.55 -24.39 16.09
N MET A 274 0.16 -25.22 16.83
CA MET A 274 1.11 -26.17 16.25
C MET A 274 0.45 -27.19 15.30
N ALA A 275 -0.80 -27.58 15.57
CA ALA A 275 -1.55 -28.46 14.68
C ALA A 275 -1.94 -27.71 13.39
N GLU A 276 -2.47 -26.49 13.53
CA GLU A 276 -2.84 -25.65 12.39
C GLU A 276 -1.64 -25.24 11.51
N VAL A 277 -0.47 -25.01 12.10
CA VAL A 277 0.79 -24.83 11.37
C VAL A 277 1.15 -26.09 10.56
N SER A 278 0.85 -27.28 11.09
CA SER A 278 1.10 -28.53 10.36
C SER A 278 0.15 -28.64 9.15
N ASP A 279 -1.11 -28.24 9.30
CA ASP A 279 -2.06 -28.19 8.19
C ASP A 279 -1.57 -27.22 7.09
N CYS A 280 -0.95 -26.09 7.44
CA CYS A 280 -0.37 -25.16 6.47
C CYS A 280 0.87 -25.74 5.76
N VAL A 281 1.68 -26.55 6.47
CA VAL A 281 2.81 -27.27 5.86
C VAL A 281 2.29 -28.27 4.83
N ASP A 282 1.24 -29.02 5.16
CA ASP A 282 0.66 -30.02 4.28
C ASP A 282 0.07 -29.34 3.02
N LEU A 283 -0.67 -28.24 3.19
CA LEU A 283 -1.20 -27.44 2.06
C LEU A 283 -0.08 -26.93 1.13
N ALA A 284 0.96 -26.31 1.70
CA ALA A 284 2.09 -25.81 0.91
C ALA A 284 2.83 -26.94 0.18
N ALA A 285 2.93 -28.12 0.80
CA ALA A 285 3.55 -29.30 0.20
C ALA A 285 2.70 -29.89 -0.93
N GLU A 286 1.37 -29.91 -0.79
CA GLU A 286 0.42 -30.35 -1.82
C GLU A 286 0.47 -29.43 -3.04
N GLU A 287 0.41 -28.11 -2.83
CA GLU A 287 0.53 -27.11 -3.91
C GLU A 287 1.88 -27.24 -4.64
N ARG A 288 2.98 -27.38 -3.89
CA ARG A 288 4.31 -27.55 -4.49
C ARG A 288 4.41 -28.86 -5.27
N LEU A 289 3.86 -29.95 -4.73
CA LEU A 289 3.85 -31.25 -5.41
C LEU A 289 3.08 -31.17 -6.72
N PHE A 290 1.97 -30.43 -6.78
CA PHE A 290 1.21 -30.22 -8.00
C PHE A 290 2.07 -29.52 -9.07
N ILE A 291 2.79 -28.47 -8.70
CA ILE A 291 3.74 -27.79 -9.62
C ILE A 291 4.88 -28.73 -10.04
N GLU A 292 5.42 -29.49 -9.09
CA GLU A 292 6.56 -30.38 -9.32
C GLU A 292 6.23 -31.61 -10.19
N GLN A 293 4.95 -31.96 -10.34
CA GLN A 293 4.50 -33.04 -11.23
C GLN A 293 4.71 -32.70 -12.72
N LEU A 294 4.75 -31.41 -13.09
CA LEU A 294 5.15 -31.02 -14.43
C LEU A 294 6.67 -31.18 -14.60
N PRO A 295 7.16 -31.73 -15.73
CA PRO A 295 8.58 -31.68 -16.08
C PRO A 295 9.14 -30.26 -16.00
N GLU A 296 10.38 -30.09 -15.54
CA GLU A 296 11.00 -28.76 -15.34
C GLU A 296 10.99 -27.90 -16.61
N GLU A 297 11.07 -28.56 -17.77
CA GLU A 297 11.05 -27.96 -19.12
C GLU A 297 9.67 -27.40 -19.52
N GLU A 298 8.59 -27.86 -18.87
CA GLU A 298 7.20 -27.46 -19.15
C GLU A 298 6.66 -26.46 -18.11
N ARG A 299 7.43 -26.15 -17.06
CA ARG A 299 7.01 -25.20 -16.02
C ARG A 299 7.21 -23.76 -16.47
N SER A 300 6.20 -22.92 -16.29
CA SER A 300 6.33 -21.48 -16.50
C SER A 300 7.32 -20.85 -15.50
N PRO A 301 7.93 -19.69 -15.82
CA PRO A 301 8.78 -18.96 -14.87
C PRO A 301 8.07 -18.67 -13.54
N ASP A 302 6.77 -18.36 -13.58
CA ASP A 302 5.97 -18.09 -12.39
C ASP A 302 5.75 -19.33 -11.54
N GLN A 303 5.50 -20.48 -12.18
CA GLN A 303 5.38 -21.77 -11.49
C GLN A 303 6.71 -22.17 -10.82
N GLN A 304 7.84 -21.96 -11.50
CA GLN A 304 9.17 -22.19 -10.91
C GLN A 304 9.42 -21.27 -9.71
N GLY A 305 9.08 -19.98 -9.83
CA GLY A 305 9.16 -19.01 -8.75
C GLY A 305 8.27 -19.40 -7.56
N ARG A 306 7.03 -19.81 -7.82
CA ARG A 306 6.07 -20.25 -6.80
C ARG A 306 6.56 -21.51 -6.08
N ALA A 307 7.08 -22.50 -6.79
CA ALA A 307 7.64 -23.71 -6.16
C ALA A 307 8.81 -23.38 -5.21
N TYR A 308 9.66 -22.43 -5.60
CA TYR A 308 10.75 -21.94 -4.74
C TYR A 308 10.22 -21.22 -3.50
N GLN A 309 9.22 -20.34 -3.65
CA GLN A 309 8.56 -19.64 -2.53
C GLN A 309 7.94 -20.63 -1.55
N LEU A 310 7.21 -21.64 -2.05
CA LEU A 310 6.58 -22.66 -1.22
C LEU A 310 7.62 -23.50 -0.46
N ALA A 311 8.73 -23.86 -1.10
CA ALA A 311 9.82 -24.56 -0.42
C ALA A 311 10.44 -23.72 0.72
N ALA A 312 10.72 -22.45 0.47
CA ALA A 312 11.25 -21.54 1.49
C ALA A 312 10.23 -21.30 2.63
N LEU A 313 8.95 -21.20 2.29
CA LEU A 313 7.85 -21.05 3.26
C LEU A 313 7.78 -22.25 4.20
N THR A 314 7.87 -23.48 3.67
CA THR A 314 7.86 -24.71 4.48
C THR A 314 8.97 -24.71 5.52
N ASP A 315 10.19 -24.29 5.15
CA ASP A 315 11.33 -24.22 6.09
C ASP A 315 11.04 -23.30 7.29
N TYR A 316 10.38 -22.16 7.05
CA TYR A 316 9.99 -21.24 8.12
C TYR A 316 8.85 -21.79 8.99
N LEU A 317 7.86 -22.47 8.39
CA LEU A 317 6.80 -23.14 9.14
C LEU A 317 7.33 -24.24 10.06
N GLU A 318 8.33 -25.01 9.63
CA GLU A 318 8.97 -26.01 10.48
C GLU A 318 9.69 -25.39 11.67
N ARG A 319 10.38 -24.25 11.46
CA ARG A 319 11.02 -23.49 12.54
C ARG A 319 9.99 -22.89 13.49
N ALA A 320 8.89 -22.36 12.98
CA ALA A 320 7.77 -21.88 13.78
C ALA A 320 7.23 -23.01 14.68
N ARG A 321 6.99 -24.20 14.13
CA ARG A 321 6.56 -25.39 14.87
C ARG A 321 7.51 -25.77 16.00
N GLN A 322 8.83 -25.70 15.76
CA GLN A 322 9.83 -25.95 16.78
C GLN A 322 9.78 -24.90 17.90
N SER A 323 9.64 -23.62 17.55
CA SER A 323 9.51 -22.52 18.51
C SER A 323 8.23 -22.61 19.36
N LEU A 324 7.08 -22.94 18.76
CA LEU A 324 5.82 -23.20 19.47
C LEU A 324 5.96 -24.37 20.47
N SER A 325 6.66 -25.43 20.06
CA SER A 325 6.94 -26.59 20.93
C SER A 325 7.79 -26.22 22.14
N ASP A 326 8.81 -25.39 21.92
CA ASP A 326 9.65 -24.90 23.00
C ASP A 326 8.90 -23.90 23.91
N ALA A 327 8.11 -22.98 23.35
CA ALA A 327 7.25 -22.07 24.10
C ALA A 327 6.31 -22.83 25.03
N ARG A 328 5.58 -23.80 24.48
CA ARG A 328 4.71 -24.71 25.24
C ARG A 328 5.44 -25.42 26.38
N ARG A 329 6.64 -25.98 26.12
CA ARG A 329 7.45 -26.66 27.15
C ARG A 329 7.85 -25.70 28.28
N ARG A 330 8.15 -24.44 27.96
CA ARG A 330 8.51 -23.41 28.96
C ARG A 330 7.29 -22.96 29.78
N LEU A 331 6.13 -22.76 29.14
CA LEU A 331 4.88 -22.43 29.83
C LEU A 331 4.52 -23.51 30.86
N ARG A 332 4.62 -24.79 30.50
CA ARG A 332 4.37 -25.92 31.42
C ARG A 332 5.32 -26.01 32.61
N ARG A 333 6.51 -25.43 32.48
CA ARG A 333 7.51 -25.34 33.56
C ARG A 333 7.38 -24.03 34.34
N LEU A 334 6.37 -23.22 34.02
CA LEU A 334 6.13 -21.89 34.59
C LEU A 334 7.30 -20.93 34.35
N GLU A 335 8.08 -21.14 33.29
CA GLU A 335 9.23 -20.32 32.92
C GLU A 335 8.79 -19.12 32.05
N GLY A 336 7.98 -18.21 32.60
CA GLY A 336 7.24 -17.20 31.85
C GLY A 336 8.09 -16.28 30.93
N GLU A 337 9.20 -15.73 31.42
CA GLU A 337 10.09 -14.88 30.58
C GLU A 337 10.67 -15.66 29.39
N ARG A 338 11.10 -16.92 29.63
CA ARG A 338 11.67 -17.76 28.57
C ARG A 338 10.59 -18.28 27.62
N ALA A 339 9.38 -18.50 28.12
CA ALA A 339 8.23 -18.81 27.30
C ALA A 339 7.92 -17.64 26.37
N HIS A 340 7.78 -16.42 26.91
CA HIS A 340 7.54 -15.20 26.14
C HIS A 340 8.51 -15.03 24.97
N ARG A 341 9.82 -15.19 25.20
CA ARG A 341 10.81 -15.11 24.11
C ARG A 341 10.65 -16.19 23.03
N ARG A 342 10.19 -17.39 23.40
CA ARG A 342 9.91 -18.46 22.42
C ARG A 342 8.61 -18.25 21.67
N VAL A 343 7.61 -17.67 22.32
CA VAL A 343 6.37 -17.21 21.69
C VAL A 343 6.65 -16.14 20.64
N ASP A 344 7.51 -15.17 20.96
CA ASP A 344 7.96 -14.15 20.00
C ASP A 344 8.78 -14.74 18.86
N ALA A 345 9.69 -15.69 19.13
CA ALA A 345 10.43 -16.38 18.08
C ALA A 345 9.49 -17.17 17.13
N ALA A 346 8.44 -17.81 17.66
CA ALA A 346 7.44 -18.47 16.82
C ALA A 346 6.70 -17.47 15.93
N LEU A 347 6.30 -16.32 16.48
CA LEU A 347 5.67 -15.23 15.71
C LEU A 347 6.60 -14.72 14.60
N ALA A 348 7.88 -14.55 14.88
CA ALA A 348 8.86 -14.10 13.88
C ALA A 348 8.98 -15.09 12.71
N GLU A 349 9.03 -16.40 12.99
CA GLU A 349 9.11 -17.42 11.93
C GLU A 349 7.80 -17.54 11.13
N LEU A 350 6.63 -17.37 11.77
CA LEU A 350 5.35 -17.31 11.05
C LEU A 350 5.27 -16.11 10.10
N LYS A 351 5.72 -14.93 10.55
CA LYS A 351 5.84 -13.74 9.69
C LYS A 351 6.77 -14.02 8.50
N ARG A 352 7.94 -14.64 8.74
CA ARG A 352 8.87 -14.99 7.65
C ARG A 352 8.28 -15.97 6.65
N ALA A 353 7.47 -16.93 7.11
CA ALA A 353 6.75 -17.84 6.23
C ALA A 353 5.78 -17.06 5.32
N ARG A 354 4.96 -16.16 5.90
CA ARG A 354 4.04 -15.30 5.16
C ARG A 354 4.75 -14.39 4.14
N GLU A 355 5.90 -13.83 4.53
CA GLU A 355 6.73 -12.94 3.72
C GLU A 355 7.34 -13.62 2.49
N GLN A 356 7.39 -14.96 2.42
CA GLN A 356 7.80 -15.65 1.18
C GLN A 356 6.80 -15.46 0.04
N LEU A 357 5.55 -15.10 0.38
CA LEU A 357 4.46 -14.87 -0.57
C LEU A 357 4.29 -13.37 -0.90
N TRP A 358 5.14 -12.50 -0.36
CA TRP A 358 5.08 -11.06 -0.59
C TRP A 358 6.17 -10.58 -1.53
N ASP A 359 5.92 -9.44 -2.17
CA ASP A 359 6.96 -8.72 -2.87
C ASP A 359 8.02 -8.17 -1.88
N PRO A 360 9.27 -7.98 -2.32
CA PRO A 360 10.35 -7.52 -1.44
C PRO A 360 10.09 -6.18 -0.73
N ILE A 361 9.32 -5.27 -1.34
CA ILE A 361 9.08 -3.93 -0.80
C ILE A 361 8.10 -4.03 0.37
N THR A 362 7.03 -4.81 0.22
CA THR A 362 6.08 -5.11 1.31
C THR A 362 6.79 -5.73 2.52
N VAL A 363 7.76 -6.61 2.28
CA VAL A 363 8.60 -7.16 3.37
C VAL A 363 9.44 -6.08 4.06
N LEU A 364 10.07 -5.17 3.30
CA LEU A 364 10.85 -4.06 3.89
C LEU A 364 9.96 -3.11 4.71
N GLN A 365 8.75 -2.80 4.22
CA GLN A 365 7.79 -1.97 4.95
C GLN A 365 7.36 -2.65 6.26
N ALA A 366 7.07 -3.95 6.23
CA ALA A 366 6.75 -4.72 7.44
C ALA A 366 7.95 -4.77 8.42
N ALA A 367 9.18 -4.89 7.92
CA ALA A 367 10.38 -4.84 8.73
C ALA A 367 10.59 -3.47 9.38
N ALA A 368 10.32 -2.38 8.65
CA ALA A 368 10.40 -1.01 9.17
C ALA A 368 9.36 -0.76 10.28
N ARG A 369 8.12 -1.25 10.14
CA ARG A 369 7.10 -1.20 11.22
C ARG A 369 7.58 -1.92 12.47
N ASP A 370 8.10 -3.15 12.31
CA ASP A 370 8.61 -3.92 13.44
C ASP A 370 9.84 -3.26 14.09
N GLN A 371 10.69 -2.58 13.31
CA GLN A 371 11.85 -1.82 13.80
C GLN A 371 11.40 -0.60 14.62
N GLN A 372 10.35 0.09 14.19
CA GLN A 372 9.78 1.21 14.94
C GLN A 372 9.18 0.75 16.29
N ASP A 373 8.44 -0.35 16.30
CA ASP A 373 7.95 -0.96 17.54
C ASP A 373 9.10 -1.37 18.47
N LEU A 374 10.20 -1.86 17.90
CA LEU A 374 11.39 -2.23 18.67
C LEU A 374 12.03 -1.00 19.31
N ILE A 375 12.23 0.09 18.56
CA ILE A 375 12.75 1.38 19.07
C ILE A 375 11.91 1.87 20.25
N GLY A 376 10.58 1.77 20.18
CA GLY A 376 9.69 2.12 21.28
C GLY A 376 9.98 1.32 22.56
N HIS A 377 10.13 0.00 22.43
CA HIS A 377 10.46 -0.87 23.56
C HIS A 377 11.88 -0.65 24.10
N THR A 378 12.87 -0.47 23.23
CA THR A 378 14.25 -0.18 23.62
C THR A 378 14.35 1.18 24.33
N GLY A 379 13.62 2.19 23.85
CA GLY A 379 13.51 3.50 24.51
C GLY A 379 12.88 3.42 25.90
N LEU A 380 11.80 2.63 26.05
CA LEU A 380 11.21 2.35 27.37
C LEU A 380 12.21 1.66 28.31
N LEU A 381 12.97 0.68 27.79
CA LEU A 381 14.01 0.01 28.58
C LEU A 381 15.11 0.99 29.00
N ALA A 382 15.61 1.82 28.08
CA ALA A 382 16.60 2.85 28.36
C ALA A 382 16.11 3.88 29.38
N ALA A 383 14.80 4.18 29.41
CA ALA A 383 14.20 5.00 30.45
C ALA A 383 14.26 4.29 31.82
N PHE A 384 13.89 3.01 31.91
CA PHE A 384 13.99 2.25 33.16
C PHE A 384 15.43 2.10 33.67
N ASP A 385 16.40 1.88 32.77
CA ASP A 385 17.80 1.75 33.18
C ASP A 385 18.36 3.08 33.72
N ARG A 386 17.85 4.23 33.25
CA ARG A 386 18.13 5.56 33.81
C ARG A 386 17.36 5.82 35.12
N GLU A 387 16.09 5.44 35.17
CA GLU A 387 15.14 5.70 36.26
C GLU A 387 15.18 4.69 37.40
N SER A 388 15.99 3.63 37.32
CA SER A 388 16.27 2.67 38.42
C SER A 388 16.79 3.31 39.72
N ARG A 389 16.80 4.65 39.79
CA ARG A 389 17.01 5.53 40.96
C ARG A 389 15.70 6.06 41.60
N ARG A 390 14.50 5.74 41.07
CA ARG A 390 13.19 6.10 41.65
C ARG A 390 12.31 4.84 41.86
N PRO A 391 11.62 4.70 43.00
CA PRO A 391 10.98 3.44 43.41
C PRO A 391 9.57 3.15 42.86
N ASP A 392 8.94 4.07 42.12
CA ASP A 392 7.49 4.00 41.86
C ASP A 392 7.06 3.45 40.48
N SER A 393 8.00 3.13 39.56
CA SER A 393 7.69 2.52 38.25
C SER A 393 8.34 1.13 38.10
N ALA A 394 7.53 0.07 38.24
CA ALA A 394 8.01 -1.30 38.06
C ALA A 394 8.16 -1.63 36.56
N ARG A 395 9.38 -2.00 36.15
CA ARG A 395 9.68 -2.48 34.79
C ARG A 395 8.88 -3.76 34.47
N PRO A 396 8.24 -3.87 33.28
CA PRO A 396 7.59 -5.11 32.86
C PRO A 396 8.59 -6.27 32.77
N ALA A 397 8.22 -7.43 33.33
CA ALA A 397 9.12 -8.59 33.42
C ALA A 397 9.55 -9.17 32.06
N TRP A 398 8.75 -8.97 31.01
CA TRP A 398 9.04 -9.40 29.65
C TRP A 398 10.03 -8.48 28.91
N LEU A 399 10.12 -7.21 29.31
CA LEU A 399 10.95 -6.22 28.64
C LEU A 399 12.40 -6.40 29.09
N THR A 400 13.18 -7.20 28.37
CA THR A 400 14.57 -7.56 28.71
C THR A 400 15.54 -7.24 27.56
N HIS A 401 16.80 -6.95 27.88
CA HIS A 401 17.85 -6.78 26.86
C HIS A 401 17.92 -7.99 25.92
N LYS A 402 17.85 -9.21 26.47
CA LYS A 402 17.85 -10.45 25.68
C LYS A 402 16.68 -10.53 24.72
N HIS A 403 15.49 -10.14 25.16
CA HIS A 403 14.31 -10.11 24.29
C HIS A 403 14.49 -9.12 23.13
N LEU A 404 15.02 -7.92 23.40
CA LEU A 404 15.26 -6.91 22.35
C LEU A 404 16.36 -7.33 21.38
N VAL A 405 17.43 -7.99 21.87
CA VAL A 405 18.45 -8.63 21.01
C VAL A 405 17.82 -9.66 20.08
N ASP A 406 16.99 -10.56 20.62
CA ASP A 406 16.30 -11.59 19.82
C ASP A 406 15.44 -10.92 18.73
N ARG A 407 14.65 -9.89 19.08
CA ARG A 407 13.83 -9.13 18.12
C ARG A 407 14.65 -8.38 17.06
N GLN A 408 15.74 -7.72 17.45
CA GLN A 408 16.59 -7.01 16.50
C GLN A 408 17.25 -7.98 15.52
N GLY A 409 17.70 -9.14 16.02
CA GLY A 409 18.21 -10.22 15.19
C GLY A 409 17.18 -10.69 14.17
N ASP A 410 15.91 -10.78 14.58
CA ASP A 410 14.86 -11.22 13.69
C ASP A 410 14.57 -10.26 12.54
N ILE A 411 14.52 -8.96 12.83
CA ILE A 411 14.36 -7.89 11.83
C ILE A 411 15.59 -7.81 10.91
N GLY A 412 16.79 -7.97 11.48
CA GLY A 412 18.05 -8.00 10.73
C GLY A 412 18.12 -9.16 9.74
N ALA A 413 17.63 -10.35 10.10
CA ALA A 413 17.59 -11.49 9.19
C ALA A 413 16.59 -11.27 8.03
N ARG A 414 15.43 -10.65 8.30
CA ARG A 414 14.43 -10.31 7.25
C ARG A 414 15.00 -9.31 6.26
N THR A 415 15.57 -8.22 6.78
CA THR A 415 16.21 -7.17 5.97
C THR A 415 17.40 -7.73 5.17
N GLY A 416 18.24 -8.55 5.80
CA GLY A 416 19.36 -9.22 5.15
C GLY A 416 18.95 -10.21 4.05
N GLY A 417 17.79 -10.86 4.20
CA GLY A 417 17.20 -11.70 3.16
C GLY A 417 16.85 -10.90 1.90
N ILE A 418 16.24 -9.71 2.07
CA ILE A 418 15.95 -8.80 0.95
C ILE A 418 17.23 -8.28 0.31
N LEU A 419 18.19 -7.87 1.12
CA LEU A 419 19.52 -7.44 0.66
C LEU A 419 20.14 -8.51 -0.25
N GLY A 420 20.17 -9.77 0.17
CA GLY A 420 20.71 -10.87 -0.64
C GLY A 420 19.97 -11.07 -1.97
N ARG A 421 18.65 -10.85 -2.01
CA ARG A 421 17.87 -10.88 -3.26
C ARG A 421 18.27 -9.73 -4.19
N PHE A 422 18.42 -8.52 -3.66
CA PHE A 422 18.83 -7.35 -4.46
C PHE A 422 20.30 -7.44 -4.92
N GLU A 423 21.18 -8.04 -4.11
CA GLU A 423 22.55 -8.36 -4.53
C GLU A 423 22.58 -9.36 -5.69
N ALA A 424 21.68 -10.36 -5.70
CA ALA A 424 21.55 -11.29 -6.81
C ALA A 424 21.10 -10.59 -8.11
N VAL A 425 20.14 -9.65 -8.00
CA VAL A 425 19.74 -8.79 -9.13
C VAL A 425 20.93 -7.96 -9.61
N ALA A 426 21.66 -7.30 -8.70
CA ALA A 426 22.83 -6.49 -9.03
C ALA A 426 24.00 -7.29 -9.64
N ALA A 427 24.07 -8.60 -9.36
CA ALA A 427 25.05 -9.51 -9.94
C ALA A 427 24.65 -10.03 -11.34
N THR A 428 23.39 -9.82 -11.75
CA THR A 428 22.88 -10.28 -13.06
C THR A 428 23.36 -9.34 -14.17
N ASP A 429 23.65 -9.88 -15.35
CA ASP A 429 24.10 -9.09 -16.50
C ASP A 429 23.01 -8.07 -16.92
N PRO A 430 23.31 -6.76 -17.00
CA PRO A 430 22.36 -5.73 -17.42
C PRO A 430 21.68 -6.03 -18.76
N ALA A 431 22.38 -6.69 -19.70
CA ALA A 431 21.81 -7.03 -21.00
C ALA A 431 20.66 -8.05 -20.87
N VAL A 432 20.78 -8.99 -19.92
CA VAL A 432 19.73 -9.99 -19.64
C VAL A 432 18.55 -9.35 -18.93
N LEU A 433 18.80 -8.39 -18.04
CA LEU A 433 17.75 -7.62 -17.37
C LEU A 433 16.99 -6.71 -18.36
N GLU A 434 17.68 -6.08 -19.31
CA GLU A 434 17.06 -5.23 -20.33
C GLU A 434 16.23 -6.05 -21.35
N GLU A 435 16.70 -7.24 -21.73
CA GLU A 435 16.01 -8.13 -22.68
C GLU A 435 14.76 -8.81 -22.07
N ALA A 436 14.77 -9.06 -20.76
CA ALA A 436 13.67 -9.72 -20.05
C ALA A 436 12.60 -8.76 -19.50
N ALA A 437 12.81 -7.44 -19.57
CA ALA A 437 12.00 -6.47 -18.83
C ALA A 437 11.08 -5.63 -19.71
N GLU A 438 9.78 -5.66 -19.38
CA GLU A 438 8.88 -4.56 -19.73
C GLU A 438 9.35 -3.23 -19.09
N PRO A 439 8.95 -2.05 -19.62
CA PRO A 439 9.41 -0.75 -19.13
C PRO A 439 9.29 -0.56 -17.61
N GLY A 440 8.26 -1.14 -16.98
CA GLY A 440 8.06 -1.09 -15.52
C GLY A 440 9.06 -1.94 -14.71
N ALA A 441 9.52 -3.07 -15.26
CA ALA A 441 10.44 -3.99 -14.59
C ALA A 441 11.88 -3.44 -14.54
N GLN A 442 12.31 -2.70 -15.57
CA GLN A 442 13.64 -2.06 -15.60
C GLN A 442 13.84 -1.09 -14.44
N ARG A 443 12.80 -0.32 -14.11
CA ARG A 443 12.80 0.63 -12.98
C ARG A 443 12.98 -0.09 -11.65
N ILE A 444 12.28 -1.21 -11.44
CA ILE A 444 12.36 -2.00 -10.22
C ILE A 444 13.77 -2.56 -10.04
N PHE A 445 14.42 -3.03 -11.11
CA PHE A 445 15.82 -3.49 -11.04
C PHE A 445 16.79 -2.37 -10.72
N ALA A 446 16.64 -1.20 -11.34
CA ALA A 446 17.48 -0.04 -11.04
C ALA A 446 17.34 0.40 -9.57
N ALA A 447 16.11 0.44 -9.05
CA ALA A 447 15.83 0.74 -7.65
C ALA A 447 16.44 -0.31 -6.70
N ALA A 448 16.31 -1.60 -7.03
CA ALA A 448 16.91 -2.70 -6.26
C ALA A 448 18.43 -2.58 -6.18
N ILE A 449 19.10 -2.30 -7.31
CA ILE A 449 20.56 -2.08 -7.36
C ILE A 449 20.97 -0.88 -6.51
N ALA A 450 20.23 0.23 -6.59
CA ALA A 450 20.49 1.43 -5.79
C ALA A 450 20.25 1.20 -4.28
N ALA A 451 19.33 0.30 -3.92
CA ALA A 451 18.99 -0.02 -2.54
C ALA A 451 20.05 -0.88 -1.83
N VAL A 452 20.86 -1.66 -2.56
CA VAL A 452 21.88 -2.57 -1.99
C VAL A 452 22.79 -1.89 -0.95
N PRO A 453 23.52 -0.79 -1.25
CA PRO A 453 24.40 -0.16 -0.27
C PRO A 453 23.65 0.40 0.95
N ILE A 454 22.41 0.86 0.76
CA ILE A 454 21.58 1.44 1.82
C ILE A 454 21.09 0.34 2.77
N LEU A 455 20.67 -0.79 2.22
CA LEU A 455 20.26 -1.95 3.01
C LEU A 455 21.45 -2.59 3.74
N ASP A 456 22.66 -2.59 3.17
CA ASP A 456 23.87 -3.03 3.88
C ASP A 456 24.16 -2.14 5.09
N ASP A 457 24.08 -0.81 4.93
CA ASP A 457 24.20 0.14 6.04
C ASP A 457 23.14 -0.10 7.13
N SER A 458 21.90 -0.37 6.74
CA SER A 458 20.81 -0.72 7.67
C SER A 458 21.14 -1.98 8.47
N VAL A 459 21.53 -3.07 7.79
CA VAL A 459 21.86 -4.34 8.44
C VAL A 459 23.10 -4.18 9.33
N ALA A 460 24.07 -3.36 8.95
CA ALA A 460 25.23 -3.03 9.79
C ALA A 460 24.80 -2.31 11.08
N ALA A 461 23.91 -1.31 11.00
CA ALA A 461 23.36 -0.63 12.15
C ALA A 461 22.58 -1.58 13.07
N MET A 462 21.77 -2.51 12.51
CA MET A 462 21.07 -3.52 13.30
C MET A 462 22.04 -4.45 14.05
N ARG A 463 23.18 -4.83 13.45
CA ARG A 463 24.23 -5.61 14.13
C ARG A 463 24.88 -4.82 15.28
N ASN A 464 25.10 -3.52 15.10
CA ASN A 464 25.61 -2.66 16.17
C ASN A 464 24.61 -2.51 17.31
N ALA A 465 23.31 -2.37 17.00
CA ALA A 465 22.23 -2.36 17.98
C ALA A 465 22.22 -3.64 18.82
N ILE A 466 22.34 -4.81 18.18
CA ILE A 466 22.50 -6.10 18.88
C ILE A 466 23.68 -6.06 19.85
N ALA A 467 24.86 -5.65 19.39
CA ALA A 467 26.06 -5.60 20.23
C ALA A 467 25.89 -4.64 21.43
N ALA A 468 25.24 -3.49 21.23
CA ALA A 468 24.94 -2.54 22.30
C ALA A 468 23.95 -3.12 23.33
N LEU A 469 22.86 -3.73 22.87
CA LEU A 469 21.87 -4.37 23.74
C LEU A 469 22.45 -5.56 24.50
N GLU A 470 23.31 -6.37 23.88
CA GLU A 470 24.03 -7.46 24.55
C GLU A 470 24.95 -6.94 25.67
N SER A 471 25.53 -5.75 25.48
CA SER A 471 26.35 -5.08 26.50
C SER A 471 25.53 -4.44 27.63
N GLY A 472 24.20 -4.42 27.50
CA GLY A 472 23.29 -3.78 28.46
C GLY A 472 23.14 -2.27 28.27
N ASP A 473 23.52 -1.74 27.11
CA ASP A 473 23.39 -0.32 26.78
C ASP A 473 22.21 -0.10 25.82
N ALA A 474 21.01 -0.02 26.39
CA ALA A 474 19.79 0.25 25.65
C ALA A 474 19.76 1.64 25.00
N SER A 475 20.53 2.62 25.51
CA SER A 475 20.54 3.97 24.92
C SER A 475 21.32 3.99 23.59
N THR A 476 22.49 3.37 23.58
CA THR A 476 23.26 3.16 22.33
C THR A 476 22.53 2.21 21.38
N GLY A 477 21.90 1.16 21.92
CA GLY A 477 21.03 0.27 21.14
C GLY A 477 19.95 1.03 20.37
N MET A 478 19.19 1.88 21.05
CA MET A 478 18.16 2.72 20.44
C MET A 478 18.70 3.65 19.34
N ALA A 479 19.89 4.23 19.54
CA ALA A 479 20.50 5.12 18.54
C ALA A 479 20.86 4.37 17.25
N GLU A 480 21.44 3.17 17.36
CA GLU A 480 21.74 2.32 16.20
C GLU A 480 20.46 1.78 15.54
N GLU A 481 19.42 1.46 16.34
CA GLU A 481 18.10 1.09 15.83
C GLU A 481 17.45 2.19 14.98
N LEU A 482 17.58 3.46 15.39
CA LEU A 482 17.12 4.63 14.62
C LEU A 482 17.91 4.79 13.31
N MET A 483 19.22 4.58 13.33
CA MET A 483 20.03 4.58 12.11
C MET A 483 19.58 3.50 11.14
N ALA A 484 19.26 2.30 11.64
CA ALA A 484 18.74 1.20 10.82
C ALA A 484 17.39 1.54 10.19
N LEU A 485 16.48 2.15 10.96
CA LEU A 485 15.17 2.60 10.46
C LEU A 485 15.31 3.67 9.37
N VAL A 486 16.21 4.65 9.56
CA VAL A 486 16.47 5.69 8.55
C VAL A 486 16.92 5.08 7.22
N ALA A 487 17.87 4.15 7.27
CA ALA A 487 18.35 3.47 6.07
C ALA A 487 17.26 2.58 5.43
N LEU A 488 16.43 1.89 6.22
CA LEU A 488 15.27 1.15 5.70
C LEU A 488 14.30 2.08 4.95
N SER A 489 13.94 3.21 5.55
CA SER A 489 13.04 4.18 4.93
C SER A 489 13.62 4.73 3.62
N GLU A 490 14.92 5.03 3.58
CA GLU A 490 15.58 5.50 2.35
C GLU A 490 15.59 4.42 1.26
N ALA A 491 15.81 3.14 1.62
CA ALA A 491 15.73 2.03 0.68
C ALA A 491 14.31 1.82 0.14
N ILE A 492 13.28 1.92 0.99
CA ILE A 492 11.87 1.82 0.58
C ILE A 492 11.50 2.98 -0.37
N GLU A 493 11.98 4.19 -0.09
CA GLU A 493 11.71 5.39 -0.88
C GLU A 493 12.21 5.27 -2.34
N LEU A 494 13.21 4.43 -2.62
CA LEU A 494 13.68 4.18 -4.00
C LEU A 494 12.60 3.55 -4.89
N PHE A 495 11.59 2.92 -4.30
CA PHE A 495 10.48 2.28 -5.00
C PHE A 495 9.20 3.13 -4.99
N ALA A 496 9.25 4.34 -4.45
CA ALA A 496 8.09 5.22 -4.36
C ALA A 496 7.61 5.68 -5.75
N ASP A 497 6.29 5.76 -5.91
CA ASP A 497 5.64 6.32 -7.09
C ASP A 497 5.63 7.87 -7.05
N VAL A 498 5.15 8.49 -8.13
CA VAL A 498 5.09 9.96 -8.27
C VAL A 498 4.29 10.59 -7.12
N LYS A 499 3.12 10.04 -6.79
CA LYS A 499 2.26 10.54 -5.71
C LYS A 499 2.97 10.50 -4.36
N THR A 500 3.59 9.37 -4.02
CA THR A 500 4.29 9.17 -2.75
C THR A 500 5.48 10.12 -2.62
N LEU A 501 6.29 10.29 -3.67
CA LEU A 501 7.42 11.22 -3.64
C LEU A 501 6.98 12.68 -3.53
N ILE A 502 5.92 13.09 -4.23
CA ILE A 502 5.37 14.46 -4.10
C ILE A 502 4.90 14.70 -2.66
N ASN A 503 4.17 13.75 -2.08
CA ASN A 503 3.66 13.90 -0.72
C ASN A 503 4.78 13.96 0.32
N LEU A 504 5.78 13.10 0.19
CA LEU A 504 6.95 13.09 1.07
C LEU A 504 7.75 14.39 0.95
N ALA A 505 7.95 14.89 -0.27
CA ALA A 505 8.64 16.15 -0.50
C ALA A 505 7.88 17.33 0.14
N TYR A 506 6.56 17.38 -0.05
CA TYR A 506 5.69 18.39 0.54
C TYR A 506 5.78 18.41 2.07
N HIS A 507 5.63 17.25 2.72
CA HIS A 507 5.63 17.17 4.18
C HIS A 507 7.00 17.49 4.80
N ASP A 508 8.09 16.98 4.25
CA ASP A 508 9.44 17.34 4.75
C ASP A 508 9.67 18.85 4.59
N HIS A 509 9.15 19.45 3.52
CA HIS A 509 9.25 20.89 3.30
C HIS A 509 8.33 21.72 4.21
N GLN A 510 7.15 21.21 4.58
CA GLN A 510 6.34 21.79 5.66
C GLN A 510 7.12 21.80 6.98
N GLY A 511 7.87 20.73 7.27
CA GLY A 511 8.79 20.66 8.40
C GLY A 511 9.86 21.75 8.35
N VAL A 512 10.47 21.98 7.19
CA VAL A 512 11.43 23.07 6.98
C VAL A 512 10.80 24.44 7.25
N VAL A 513 9.60 24.71 6.72
CA VAL A 513 8.87 25.96 6.98
C VAL A 513 8.56 26.11 8.48
N GLY A 514 8.16 25.03 9.15
CA GLY A 514 7.91 25.02 10.59
C GLY A 514 9.15 25.35 11.42
N LEU A 515 10.29 24.77 11.06
CA LEU A 515 11.59 25.02 11.73
C LEU A 515 12.14 26.42 11.45
N LEU A 516 11.80 27.01 10.29
CA LEU A 516 12.17 28.37 9.91
C LEU A 516 11.18 29.45 10.40
N GLY A 517 10.00 29.05 10.93
CA GLY A 517 8.98 29.94 11.45
C GLY A 517 9.52 30.91 12.52
N PRO A 518 8.82 32.03 12.81
CA PRO A 518 9.39 33.15 13.54
C PRO A 518 9.80 32.78 14.98
N GLY A 519 11.08 32.45 15.17
CA GLY A 519 11.85 32.92 16.31
C GLY A 519 12.08 34.42 16.15
N ASP A 520 11.99 35.17 17.25
CA ASP A 520 12.01 36.64 17.26
C ASP A 520 13.05 37.23 16.29
N ASP A 521 12.71 38.37 15.69
CA ASP A 521 13.66 39.23 14.97
C ASP A 521 14.68 39.89 15.95
N SER A 522 15.14 39.16 16.96
CA SER A 522 16.31 39.50 17.76
C SER A 522 17.55 39.28 16.91
N THR A 523 18.06 40.40 16.42
CA THR A 523 19.47 40.57 16.07
C THR A 523 20.37 39.88 17.10
N GLU A 524 21.33 39.10 16.59
CA GLU A 524 22.33 38.27 17.28
C GLU A 524 21.95 36.79 17.41
N SER A 525 22.76 35.97 16.72
CA SER A 525 22.85 34.52 16.75
C SER A 525 22.29 33.87 18.02
N ASP A 526 21.00 33.50 17.97
CA ASP A 526 20.36 32.71 19.01
C ASP A 526 20.88 31.26 18.93
N PRO A 527 21.49 30.71 20.01
CA PRO A 527 22.07 29.36 19.98
C PRO A 527 21.07 28.22 19.71
N ASP A 528 19.75 28.44 19.84
CA ASP A 528 18.72 27.43 19.54
C ASP A 528 18.46 27.21 18.04
N VAL A 529 18.84 28.17 17.17
CA VAL A 529 18.73 28.00 15.70
C VAL A 529 19.78 27.00 15.18
N VAL A 530 20.86 26.79 15.92
CA VAL A 530 21.97 25.89 15.55
C VAL A 530 21.58 24.41 15.70
N ASP A 531 20.61 24.07 16.55
CA ASP A 531 20.09 22.69 16.75
C ASP A 531 19.04 22.30 15.69
N GLY A 532 18.60 23.26 14.84
CA GLY A 532 17.66 23.02 13.73
C GLY A 532 18.33 22.90 12.36
N THR A 533 19.56 23.41 12.20
CA THR A 533 20.22 23.49 10.88
C THR A 533 20.55 22.13 10.28
N GLU A 534 20.98 21.14 11.06
CA GLU A 534 21.28 19.80 10.52
C GLU A 534 20.00 19.10 10.02
N VAL A 535 18.87 19.32 10.68
CA VAL A 535 17.56 18.77 10.28
C VAL A 535 17.04 19.47 9.02
N ILE A 536 17.15 20.81 8.96
CA ILE A 536 16.75 21.58 7.78
C ILE A 536 17.61 21.18 6.57
N ASP A 537 18.94 21.14 6.73
CA ASP A 537 19.86 20.78 5.65
C ASP A 537 19.52 19.38 5.11
N ARG A 538 19.25 18.42 5.99
CA ARG A 538 18.80 17.08 5.60
C ARG A 538 17.50 17.10 4.81
N PHE A 539 16.45 17.79 5.28
CA PHE A 539 15.19 17.86 4.56
C PHE A 539 15.32 18.53 3.19
N VAL A 540 16.14 19.57 3.08
CA VAL A 540 16.43 20.23 1.82
C VAL A 540 17.16 19.27 0.86
N ASP A 541 18.18 18.57 1.35
CA ASP A 541 18.94 17.59 0.55
C ASP A 541 18.06 16.40 0.11
N ASP A 542 17.20 15.89 1.00
CA ASP A 542 16.29 14.77 0.73
C ASP A 542 15.26 15.20 -0.34
N ASN A 543 14.67 16.38 -0.19
CA ASN A 543 13.73 16.94 -1.17
C ASN A 543 14.38 17.22 -2.52
N ALA A 544 15.63 17.68 -2.55
CA ALA A 544 16.36 17.86 -3.79
C ALA A 544 16.55 16.52 -4.54
N ARG A 545 16.87 15.43 -3.82
CA ARG A 545 16.96 14.07 -4.40
C ARG A 545 15.62 13.55 -4.90
N ARG A 546 14.52 13.85 -4.20
CA ARG A 546 13.14 13.48 -4.63
C ARG A 546 12.74 14.21 -5.90
N LEU A 547 12.92 15.53 -5.95
CA LEU A 547 12.61 16.32 -7.14
C LEU A 547 13.46 15.94 -8.35
N ALA A 548 14.71 15.50 -8.15
CA ALA A 548 15.52 14.95 -9.23
C ALA A 548 14.97 13.62 -9.77
N ARG A 549 14.53 12.70 -8.89
CA ARG A 549 13.89 11.44 -9.33
C ARG A 549 12.53 11.65 -9.99
N LEU A 550 11.75 12.61 -9.51
CA LEU A 550 10.45 12.97 -10.08
C LEU A 550 10.55 13.38 -11.55
N GLU A 551 11.66 13.96 -12.01
CA GLU A 551 11.87 14.31 -13.42
C GLU A 551 11.70 13.09 -14.34
N THR A 552 12.41 12.00 -14.04
CA THR A 552 12.33 10.77 -14.83
C THR A 552 10.95 10.10 -14.68
N LEU A 553 10.42 10.04 -13.44
CA LEU A 553 9.14 9.38 -13.17
C LEU A 553 7.97 10.08 -13.86
N LEU A 554 7.92 11.42 -13.83
CA LEU A 554 6.89 12.19 -14.53
C LEU A 554 6.96 11.96 -16.06
N ALA A 555 8.17 11.86 -16.61
CA ALA A 555 8.36 11.59 -18.04
C ALA A 555 7.93 10.16 -18.43
N GLU A 556 8.15 9.17 -17.56
CA GLU A 556 7.69 7.79 -17.75
C GLU A 556 6.17 7.68 -17.65
N GLU A 557 5.57 8.24 -16.59
CA GLU A 557 4.13 8.21 -16.37
C GLU A 557 3.36 8.96 -17.47
N ALA A 558 3.92 10.07 -17.99
CA ALA A 558 3.37 10.75 -19.16
C ALA A 558 3.32 9.87 -20.41
N LYS A 559 4.37 9.07 -20.66
CA LYS A 559 4.40 8.12 -21.79
C LYS A 559 3.37 7.00 -21.60
N SER A 560 3.30 6.43 -20.39
CA SER A 560 2.33 5.38 -20.06
C SER A 560 0.90 5.89 -20.19
N ALA A 561 0.60 7.10 -19.70
CA ALA A 561 -0.71 7.73 -19.84
C ALA A 561 -1.07 7.98 -21.30
N ALA A 562 -0.12 8.44 -22.12
CA ALA A 562 -0.35 8.63 -23.56
C ALA A 562 -0.63 7.30 -24.30
N ALA A 563 0.05 6.22 -23.91
CA ALA A 563 -0.16 4.88 -24.46
C ALA A 563 -1.53 4.32 -24.07
N ALA A 564 -1.95 4.47 -22.81
CA ALA A 564 -3.25 4.03 -22.32
C ALA A 564 -4.42 4.70 -23.09
N ILE A 565 -4.36 6.02 -23.31
CA ILE A 565 -5.37 6.75 -24.09
C ILE A 565 -5.39 6.30 -25.57
N GLY A 566 -4.30 5.70 -26.07
CA GLY A 566 -4.25 5.11 -27.40
C GLY A 566 -4.89 3.72 -27.51
N ALA A 567 -4.97 2.98 -26.41
CA ALA A 567 -5.50 1.61 -26.38
C ALA A 567 -7.02 1.55 -26.17
N GLU A 568 -7.63 2.56 -25.53
CA GLU A 568 -9.05 2.54 -25.12
C GLU A 568 -10.11 2.64 -26.25
N GLY A 569 -9.73 2.58 -27.53
CA GLY A 569 -10.70 2.42 -28.64
C GLY A 569 -11.81 3.49 -28.78
N GLY A 570 -11.70 4.62 -28.08
CA GLY A 570 -12.71 5.67 -28.03
C GLY A 570 -12.70 6.61 -29.24
N ASP A 571 -13.78 7.39 -29.38
CA ASP A 571 -13.98 8.40 -30.44
C ASP A 571 -12.76 9.35 -30.56
N GLU A 572 -12.20 9.53 -31.77
CA GLU A 572 -10.88 10.19 -31.99
C GLU A 572 -10.82 11.60 -31.38
N VAL A 573 -11.95 12.30 -31.34
CA VAL A 573 -12.08 13.65 -30.77
C VAL A 573 -11.91 13.64 -29.25
N ASN A 574 -12.48 12.63 -28.57
CA ASN A 574 -12.35 12.49 -27.12
C ASN A 574 -10.96 12.00 -26.73
N ALA A 575 -10.37 11.09 -27.51
CA ALA A 575 -8.99 10.64 -27.31
C ALA A 575 -7.98 11.79 -27.50
N ALA A 576 -8.19 12.68 -28.48
CA ALA A 576 -7.34 13.85 -28.68
C ALA A 576 -7.45 14.86 -27.52
N ALA A 577 -8.67 15.11 -27.02
CA ALA A 577 -8.88 15.98 -25.86
C ALA A 577 -8.26 15.40 -24.58
N ALA A 578 -8.39 14.08 -24.36
CA ALA A 578 -7.78 13.37 -23.23
C ALA A 578 -6.25 13.41 -23.29
N ARG A 579 -5.65 13.20 -24.48
CA ARG A 579 -4.20 13.35 -24.68
C ARG A 579 -3.73 14.76 -24.39
N GLN A 580 -4.44 15.77 -24.92
CA GLN A 580 -4.09 17.17 -24.66
C GLN A 580 -4.18 17.52 -23.16
N ALA A 581 -5.20 17.03 -22.46
CA ALA A 581 -5.34 17.25 -21.02
C ALA A 581 -4.23 16.55 -20.22
N SER A 582 -3.86 15.32 -20.61
CA SER A 582 -2.73 14.57 -20.03
C SER A 582 -1.41 15.31 -20.25
N ASP A 583 -1.11 15.71 -21.49
CA ASP A 583 0.10 16.46 -21.83
C ASP A 583 0.21 17.76 -21.04
N GLN A 584 -0.89 18.51 -20.93
CA GLN A 584 -0.93 19.75 -20.15
C GLN A 584 -0.68 19.50 -18.65
N ARG A 585 -1.23 18.43 -18.08
CA ARG A 585 -1.00 18.06 -16.67
C ARG A 585 0.49 17.80 -16.42
N TYR A 586 1.13 16.96 -17.23
CA TYR A 586 2.54 16.61 -17.05
C TYR A 586 3.49 17.78 -17.34
N GLN A 587 3.14 18.69 -18.26
CA GLN A 587 3.90 19.93 -18.48
C GLN A 587 3.82 20.88 -17.28
N LEU A 588 2.64 21.05 -16.70
CA LEU A 588 2.45 21.85 -15.48
C LEU A 588 3.18 21.22 -14.30
N ALA A 589 3.17 19.89 -14.20
CA ALA A 589 3.89 19.14 -13.18
C ALA A 589 5.39 19.39 -13.27
N GLU A 590 5.98 19.22 -14.46
CA GLU A 590 7.41 19.44 -14.66
C GLU A 590 7.81 20.89 -14.37
N THR A 591 6.97 21.85 -14.75
CA THR A 591 7.19 23.27 -14.43
C THR A 591 7.18 23.55 -12.92
N ALA A 592 6.24 22.95 -12.18
CA ALA A 592 6.16 23.10 -10.72
C ALA A 592 7.34 22.40 -10.02
N ARG A 593 7.71 21.19 -10.47
CA ARG A 593 8.89 20.46 -10.00
C ARG A 593 10.18 21.26 -10.19
N GLN A 594 10.38 21.85 -11.37
CA GLN A 594 11.57 22.65 -11.66
C GLN A 594 11.65 23.88 -10.75
N ARG A 595 10.54 24.62 -10.57
CA ARG A 595 10.51 25.78 -9.66
C ARG A 595 10.77 25.39 -8.21
N ALA A 596 10.20 24.28 -7.73
CA ALA A 596 10.50 23.76 -6.40
C ALA A 596 11.99 23.40 -6.25
N ALA A 597 12.62 22.81 -7.28
CA ALA A 597 14.04 22.43 -7.23
C ALA A 597 14.97 23.65 -7.23
N GLU A 598 14.65 24.66 -8.04
CA GLU A 598 15.31 25.97 -8.01
C GLU A 598 15.14 26.62 -6.64
N GLY A 599 13.94 26.57 -6.08
CA GLY A 599 13.63 27.14 -4.76
C GLY A 599 14.37 26.47 -3.61
N LEU A 600 14.56 25.14 -3.63
CA LEU A 600 15.41 24.44 -2.66
C LEU A 600 16.88 24.87 -2.76
N THR A 601 17.38 25.11 -3.98
CA THR A 601 18.74 25.58 -4.21
C THR A 601 18.94 26.98 -3.65
N GLU A 602 18.00 27.89 -3.90
CA GLU A 602 17.99 29.24 -3.35
C GLU A 602 17.86 29.23 -1.82
N LEU A 603 17.04 28.33 -1.27
CA LEU A 603 16.87 28.15 0.17
C LEU A 603 18.19 27.72 0.84
N ALA A 604 18.86 26.71 0.29
CA ALA A 604 20.17 26.26 0.77
C ALA A 604 21.21 27.40 0.75
N ASP A 605 21.20 28.21 -0.31
CA ASP A 605 22.05 29.39 -0.43
C ASP A 605 21.74 30.46 0.62
N HIS A 606 20.46 30.71 0.93
CA HIS A 606 20.05 31.64 1.97
C HIS A 606 20.44 31.15 3.37
N LEU A 607 20.30 29.85 3.64
CA LEU A 607 20.72 29.19 4.88
C LEU A 607 22.24 29.31 5.06
N ALA A 608 23.02 28.99 4.03
CA ALA A 608 24.49 29.08 4.05
C ALA A 608 25.00 30.52 4.28
N ARG A 609 24.24 31.52 3.83
CA ARG A 609 24.56 32.95 4.04
C ARG A 609 24.02 33.50 5.37
N GLY A 610 23.28 32.70 6.16
CA GLY A 610 22.66 33.12 7.42
C GLY A 610 21.52 34.13 7.24
N SER A 611 20.87 34.15 6.08
CA SER A 611 19.83 35.12 5.73
C SER A 611 18.44 34.61 6.11
N ALA A 612 18.13 34.56 7.41
CA ALA A 612 16.93 33.93 7.95
C ALA A 612 15.61 34.43 7.32
N ALA A 613 15.44 35.74 7.14
CA ALA A 613 14.23 36.30 6.53
C ALA A 613 14.05 35.86 5.06
N ALA A 614 15.15 35.81 4.29
CA ALA A 614 15.09 35.34 2.91
C ALA A 614 14.87 33.83 2.82
N ALA A 615 15.50 33.06 3.72
CA ALA A 615 15.25 31.62 3.83
C ALA A 615 13.77 31.32 4.16
N ARG A 616 13.16 32.08 5.07
CA ARG A 616 11.72 31.98 5.39
C ARG A 616 10.84 32.22 4.16
N THR A 617 11.09 33.31 3.43
CA THR A 617 10.33 33.63 2.21
C THR A 617 10.51 32.53 1.16
N GLN A 618 11.74 32.11 0.90
CA GLN A 618 12.04 31.07 -0.08
C GLN A 618 11.40 29.72 0.28
N ALA A 619 11.44 29.34 1.56
CA ALA A 619 10.81 28.12 2.03
C ALA A 619 9.28 28.16 1.82
N ALA A 620 8.64 29.29 2.08
CA ALA A 620 7.21 29.44 1.83
C ALA A 620 6.86 29.36 0.33
N GLU A 621 7.63 30.02 -0.54
CA GLU A 621 7.42 29.96 -1.99
C GLU A 621 7.62 28.54 -2.55
N THR A 622 8.69 27.86 -2.11
CA THR A 622 8.96 26.47 -2.51
C THR A 622 7.85 25.52 -2.04
N LEU A 623 7.23 25.79 -0.88
CA LEU A 623 6.08 25.01 -0.40
C LEU A 623 4.86 25.16 -1.32
N GLU A 624 4.63 26.36 -1.85
CA GLU A 624 3.52 26.61 -2.80
C GLU A 624 3.73 25.83 -4.11
N ASP A 625 4.97 25.71 -4.60
CA ASP A 625 5.28 24.93 -5.79
C ASP A 625 5.10 23.42 -5.58
N LEU A 626 5.47 22.90 -4.40
CA LEU A 626 5.21 21.52 -4.00
C LEU A 626 3.70 21.24 -3.82
N ASP A 627 2.94 22.18 -3.29
CA ASP A 627 1.48 22.06 -3.21
C ASP A 627 0.83 22.08 -4.61
N GLN A 628 1.38 22.86 -5.55
CA GLN A 628 0.93 22.83 -6.94
C GLN A 628 1.17 21.46 -7.58
N LEU A 629 2.30 20.79 -7.31
CA LEU A 629 2.51 19.41 -7.72
C LEU A 629 1.44 18.48 -7.12
N ARG A 630 1.17 18.60 -5.82
CA ARG A 630 0.14 17.79 -5.13
C ARG A 630 -1.22 17.92 -5.84
N ARG A 631 -1.62 19.14 -6.18
CA ARG A 631 -2.90 19.41 -6.88
C ARG A 631 -3.06 18.80 -8.26
N LEU A 632 -1.96 18.46 -8.93
CA LEU A 632 -2.02 17.86 -10.27
C LEU A 632 -2.24 16.34 -10.22
N PHE A 633 -1.85 15.69 -9.12
CA PHE A 633 -1.86 14.22 -9.00
C PHE A 633 -2.84 13.68 -7.96
N PHE A 634 -3.26 14.51 -7.00
CA PHE A 634 -4.20 14.11 -5.96
C PHE A 634 -5.62 14.55 -6.33
N SER A 635 -6.58 13.67 -6.06
CA SER A 635 -7.99 13.98 -6.24
C SER A 635 -8.46 15.03 -5.23
N ILE A 636 -9.56 15.72 -5.54
CA ILE A 636 -10.15 16.68 -4.58
C ILE A 636 -10.57 15.99 -3.27
N VAL A 637 -11.02 14.72 -3.35
CA VAL A 637 -11.35 13.91 -2.17
C VAL A 637 -10.11 13.67 -1.32
N GLU A 638 -8.99 13.29 -1.94
CA GLU A 638 -7.71 13.09 -1.23
C GLU A 638 -7.21 14.38 -0.58
N HIS A 639 -7.36 15.53 -1.24
CA HIS A 639 -6.99 16.81 -0.66
C HIS A 639 -7.88 17.22 0.52
N ILE A 640 -9.18 16.92 0.49
CA ILE A 640 -10.07 17.19 1.62
C ILE A 640 -9.73 16.26 2.80
N ALA A 641 -9.40 14.99 2.53
CA ALA A 641 -8.95 14.06 3.56
C ALA A 641 -7.62 14.51 4.18
N ALA A 642 -6.64 14.91 3.37
CA ALA A 642 -5.37 15.43 3.86
C ALA A 642 -5.55 16.72 4.67
N LEU A 643 -6.41 17.64 4.22
CA LEU A 643 -6.73 18.86 4.96
C LEU A 643 -7.41 18.55 6.31
N LEU A 644 -8.25 17.52 6.37
CA LEU A 644 -8.87 17.07 7.62
C LEU A 644 -7.83 16.54 8.61
N ASP A 645 -6.87 15.74 8.13
CA ASP A 645 -5.74 15.26 8.95
C ASP A 645 -4.87 16.43 9.45
N GLU A 646 -4.42 17.32 8.55
CA GLU A 646 -3.62 18.51 8.89
C GLU A 646 -4.35 19.40 9.91
N GLN A 647 -5.67 19.55 9.77
CA GLN A 647 -6.53 20.28 10.71
C GLN A 647 -6.60 19.60 12.09
N GLY A 648 -6.62 18.27 12.13
CA GLY A 648 -6.55 17.48 13.36
C GLY A 648 -5.24 17.71 14.12
N ASP A 649 -4.12 17.69 13.40
CA ASP A 649 -2.80 17.92 13.99
C ASP A 649 -2.70 19.33 14.58
N THR A 650 -3.15 20.35 13.84
CA THR A 650 -3.15 21.74 14.35
C THR A 650 -4.09 21.93 15.55
N HIS A 651 -5.22 21.22 15.59
CA HIS A 651 -6.10 21.19 16.76
C HIS A 651 -5.38 20.57 17.98
N ASP A 652 -4.68 19.46 17.79
CA ASP A 652 -3.99 18.76 18.87
C ASP A 652 -2.81 19.57 19.44
N GLU A 653 -2.04 20.24 18.57
CA GLU A 653 -1.02 21.20 18.99
C GLU A 653 -1.63 22.37 19.78
N THR A 654 -2.73 22.93 19.31
CA THR A 654 -3.44 24.01 20.00
C THR A 654 -3.95 23.57 21.38
N ALA A 655 -4.45 22.33 21.49
CA ALA A 655 -4.91 21.75 22.74
C ALA A 655 -3.74 21.50 23.71
N THR A 656 -2.57 21.12 23.18
CA THR A 656 -1.35 20.94 23.97
C THR A 656 -0.89 22.27 24.56
N LEU A 657 -0.89 23.35 23.76
CA LEU A 657 -0.58 24.70 24.23
C LEU A 657 -1.56 25.18 25.32
N GLN A 658 -2.83 24.78 25.25
CA GLN A 658 -3.82 25.08 26.29
C GLN A 658 -3.51 24.38 27.63
N VAL A 659 -2.87 23.20 27.60
CA VAL A 659 -2.52 22.39 28.77
C VAL A 659 -1.17 22.79 29.36
N GLU A 660 -0.13 22.96 28.53
CA GLU A 660 1.23 23.30 28.96
C GLU A 660 1.31 24.72 29.55
N SER A 661 0.38 25.61 29.20
CA SER A 661 0.26 26.97 29.77
C SER A 661 1.49 27.87 29.52
N SER A 662 1.33 29.17 29.77
CA SER A 662 2.44 30.13 29.63
C SER A 662 3.57 29.91 30.63
N ALA A 663 3.29 29.23 31.76
CA ALA A 663 4.27 29.02 32.82
C ALA A 663 5.32 27.96 32.46
N ASP A 664 4.95 26.94 31.68
CA ASP A 664 5.86 25.86 31.30
C ASP A 664 6.65 26.18 30.02
N LEU A 665 6.06 26.95 29.11
CA LEU A 665 6.66 27.31 27.81
C LEU A 665 7.38 28.67 27.79
N GLY A 666 7.17 29.52 28.80
CA GLY A 666 7.86 30.80 28.96
C GLY A 666 7.79 31.69 27.71
N ASP A 667 8.94 32.16 27.25
CA ASP A 667 9.05 33.07 26.09
C ASP A 667 8.63 32.41 24.76
N ALA A 668 8.61 31.07 24.68
CA ALA A 668 8.19 30.32 23.48
C ALA A 668 6.66 30.19 23.35
N PHE A 669 5.89 30.55 24.37
CA PHE A 669 4.43 30.34 24.39
C PHE A 669 3.68 31.18 23.35
N ALA A 670 3.93 32.50 23.32
CA ALA A 670 3.28 33.41 22.37
C ALA A 670 3.67 33.12 20.91
N PRO A 671 4.96 32.88 20.58
CA PRO A 671 5.37 32.41 19.25
C PRO A 671 4.69 31.10 18.82
N SER A 672 4.55 30.13 19.73
CA SER A 672 3.91 28.84 19.40
C SER A 672 2.44 28.98 19.03
N ILE A 673 1.68 29.83 19.74
CA ILE A 673 0.30 30.16 19.37
C ILE A 673 0.27 30.91 18.03
N GLY A 674 1.23 31.80 17.79
CA GLY A 674 1.37 32.51 16.51
C GLY A 674 1.63 31.57 15.33
N ALA A 675 2.46 30.54 15.52
CA ALA A 675 2.71 29.51 14.52
C ALA A 675 1.46 28.67 14.23
N ALA A 676 0.71 28.28 15.27
CA ALA A 676 -0.58 27.61 15.12
C ALA A 676 -1.60 28.47 14.34
N ALA A 677 -1.63 29.78 14.60
CA ALA A 677 -2.49 30.71 13.85
C ALA A 677 -2.13 30.77 12.35
N GLN A 678 -0.85 30.76 12.01
CA GLN A 678 -0.37 30.75 10.62
C GLN A 678 -0.74 29.44 9.90
N ARG A 679 -0.54 28.28 10.55
CA ARG A 679 -0.97 26.97 10.02
C ARG A 679 -2.46 26.96 9.75
N GLN A 680 -3.25 27.38 10.74
CA GLN A 680 -4.71 27.47 10.64
C GLN A 680 -5.19 28.38 9.50
N SER A 681 -4.47 29.49 9.24
CA SER A 681 -4.74 30.37 8.09
C SER A 681 -4.37 29.72 6.75
N GLY A 682 -3.32 28.91 6.70
CA GLY A 682 -2.99 28.06 5.55
C GLY A 682 -4.11 27.09 5.22
N HIS A 683 -4.63 26.38 6.23
CA HIS A 683 -5.74 25.43 6.06
C HIS A 683 -7.00 26.11 5.51
N ALA A 684 -7.35 27.29 6.04
CA ALA A 684 -8.49 28.06 5.57
C ALA A 684 -8.38 28.42 4.07
N ARG A 685 -7.20 28.87 3.63
CA ARG A 685 -6.95 29.19 2.21
C ARG A 685 -7.04 27.95 1.32
N LEU A 686 -6.52 26.81 1.78
CA LEU A 686 -6.63 25.55 1.05
C LEU A 686 -8.10 25.11 0.93
N ALA A 687 -8.85 25.17 2.03
CA ALA A 687 -10.27 24.83 2.08
C ALA A 687 -11.10 25.68 1.10
N ASP A 688 -10.89 27.00 1.05
CA ASP A 688 -11.57 27.89 0.10
C ASP A 688 -11.31 27.49 -1.36
N GLN A 689 -10.06 27.10 -1.66
CA GLN A 689 -9.66 26.69 -3.00
C GLN A 689 -10.27 25.33 -3.39
N LEU A 690 -10.33 24.38 -2.44
CA LEU A 690 -11.00 23.10 -2.64
C LEU A 690 -12.50 23.28 -2.84
N ALA A 691 -13.14 24.14 -2.06
CA ALA A 691 -14.55 24.46 -2.25
C ALA A 691 -14.83 25.11 -3.61
N ALA A 692 -13.95 25.99 -4.08
CA ALA A 692 -14.05 26.58 -5.42
C ALA A 692 -13.83 25.54 -6.54
N ALA A 693 -12.93 24.58 -6.33
CA ALA A 693 -12.71 23.47 -7.26
C ALA A 693 -13.94 22.55 -7.36
N LEU A 694 -14.52 22.17 -6.21
CA LEU A 694 -15.77 21.39 -6.15
C LEU A 694 -16.94 22.12 -6.81
N ALA A 695 -17.08 23.43 -6.58
CA ALA A 695 -18.13 24.23 -7.21
C ALA A 695 -17.99 24.24 -8.75
N ARG A 696 -16.76 24.38 -9.27
CA ARG A 696 -16.50 24.28 -10.71
C ARG A 696 -16.82 22.91 -11.29
N GLN A 697 -16.54 21.84 -10.55
CA GLN A 697 -16.95 20.49 -10.96
C GLN A 697 -18.47 20.34 -10.97
N ALA A 698 -19.17 20.90 -9.97
CA ALA A 698 -20.64 20.91 -9.94
C ALA A 698 -21.23 21.66 -11.16
N ASP A 699 -20.68 22.83 -11.50
CA ASP A 699 -21.12 23.64 -12.65
C ASP A 699 -20.84 22.95 -14.00
N ALA A 700 -19.70 22.25 -14.11
CA ALA A 700 -19.34 21.49 -15.31
C ALA A 700 -20.28 20.30 -15.54
N GLN A 701 -20.73 19.64 -14.48
CA GLN A 701 -21.72 18.55 -14.54
C GLN A 701 -23.16 19.07 -14.79
N GLY A 702 -23.44 20.34 -14.46
CA GLY A 702 -24.75 20.98 -14.66
C GLY A 702 -24.95 21.68 -16.01
N SER A 703 -23.91 21.77 -16.84
CA SER A 703 -23.98 22.47 -18.13
C SER A 703 -24.35 21.51 -19.27
N PRO A 704 -25.52 21.66 -19.94
CA PRO A 704 -25.79 20.93 -21.16
C PRO A 704 -24.82 21.39 -22.25
N SER A 705 -24.01 20.47 -22.77
CA SER A 705 -23.09 20.72 -23.87
C SER A 705 -23.83 21.40 -25.03
N ALA A 706 -23.37 22.57 -25.46
CA ALA A 706 -24.00 23.38 -26.52
C ALA A 706 -23.79 22.82 -27.94
N ASN A 707 -23.18 21.63 -28.09
CA ASN A 707 -23.10 20.91 -29.36
C ASN A 707 -24.12 19.78 -29.38
N ALA A 708 -25.34 20.10 -29.82
CA ALA A 708 -26.40 19.14 -30.13
C ALA A 708 -26.05 18.35 -31.41
N ALA A 709 -25.17 17.36 -31.33
CA ALA A 709 -24.97 16.36 -32.41
C ALA A 709 -24.25 15.05 -32.00
N ALA A 710 -23.95 14.78 -30.72
CA ALA A 710 -23.34 13.53 -30.27
C ALA A 710 -24.15 12.89 -29.14
N PRO A 711 -24.20 11.54 -29.03
CA PRO A 711 -24.81 10.90 -27.87
C PRO A 711 -24.00 11.29 -26.63
N ALA A 712 -24.68 11.89 -25.65
CA ALA A 712 -24.06 12.37 -24.43
C ALA A 712 -23.49 11.19 -23.61
N PRO A 713 -22.30 11.32 -22.98
CA PRO A 713 -21.88 10.36 -21.97
C PRO A 713 -22.93 10.36 -20.84
N THR A 714 -23.22 9.18 -20.29
CA THR A 714 -24.18 9.02 -19.19
C THR A 714 -23.69 9.76 -17.95
N VAL A 715 -24.17 11.00 -17.78
CA VAL A 715 -23.97 11.83 -16.59
C VAL A 715 -24.76 11.21 -15.44
N ASP A 716 -24.10 10.86 -14.32
CA ASP A 716 -24.79 10.52 -13.07
C ASP A 716 -25.66 11.72 -12.65
N PRO A 717 -27.01 11.59 -12.66
CA PRO A 717 -27.92 12.71 -12.44
C PRO A 717 -27.81 13.34 -11.04
N GLY A 718 -27.07 12.73 -10.10
CA GLY A 718 -26.81 13.28 -8.76
C GLY A 718 -25.39 13.84 -8.55
N ALA A 719 -24.44 13.64 -9.48
CA ALA A 719 -23.04 13.99 -9.25
C ALA A 719 -22.83 15.50 -9.05
N GLY A 720 -23.46 16.34 -9.88
CA GLY A 720 -23.38 17.80 -9.73
C GLY A 720 -23.92 18.31 -8.41
N GLU A 721 -25.01 17.71 -7.89
CA GLU A 721 -25.60 18.07 -6.60
C GLU A 721 -24.69 17.64 -5.43
N ARG A 722 -24.06 16.46 -5.51
CA ARG A 722 -23.08 15.99 -4.51
C ARG A 722 -21.86 16.90 -4.44
N PHE A 723 -21.28 17.27 -5.59
CA PHE A 723 -20.17 18.22 -5.64
C PHE A 723 -20.57 19.60 -5.09
N ALA A 724 -21.79 20.07 -5.36
CA ALA A 724 -22.29 21.34 -4.83
C ALA A 724 -22.47 21.32 -3.30
N LYS A 725 -23.02 20.23 -2.74
CA LYS A 725 -23.16 20.03 -1.29
C LYS A 725 -21.81 19.93 -0.60
N ALA A 726 -20.90 19.14 -1.16
CA ALA A 726 -19.52 19.06 -0.67
C ALA A 726 -18.83 20.42 -0.73
N ALA A 727 -19.00 21.20 -1.81
CA ALA A 727 -18.44 22.55 -1.93
C ALA A 727 -18.99 23.51 -0.87
N GLU A 728 -20.25 23.32 -0.43
CA GLU A 728 -20.85 24.11 0.63
C GLU A 728 -20.28 23.73 2.00
N GLU A 729 -20.16 22.44 2.30
CA GLU A 729 -19.57 21.96 3.55
C GLU A 729 -18.09 22.36 3.68
N VAL A 730 -17.28 22.21 2.63
CA VAL A 730 -15.88 22.69 2.65
C VAL A 730 -15.80 24.21 2.87
N ARG A 731 -16.72 25.01 2.29
CA ARG A 731 -16.81 26.46 2.55
C ARG A 731 -17.14 26.79 4.00
N LYS A 732 -18.06 26.03 4.62
CA LYS A 732 -18.37 26.19 6.06
C LYS A 732 -17.14 25.86 6.90
N GLY A 733 -16.43 24.79 6.57
CA GLY A 733 -15.15 24.43 7.17
C GLY A 733 -14.10 25.55 7.04
N ALA A 734 -13.91 26.09 5.84
CA ALA A 734 -12.99 27.21 5.58
C ALA A 734 -13.32 28.46 6.43
N GLY A 735 -14.61 28.77 6.59
CA GLY A 735 -15.07 29.85 7.45
C GLY A 735 -14.72 29.63 8.93
N ARG A 736 -14.89 28.40 9.42
CA ARG A 736 -14.48 28.01 10.78
C ARG A 736 -12.97 28.09 10.97
N MET A 737 -12.19 27.61 10.00
CA MET A 737 -10.73 27.71 10.02
C MET A 737 -10.25 29.17 10.03
N THR A 738 -10.89 30.04 9.24
CA THR A 738 -10.58 31.48 9.22
C THR A 738 -10.85 32.13 10.59
N SER A 739 -11.98 31.78 11.21
CA SER A 739 -12.34 32.24 12.55
C SER A 739 -11.32 31.76 13.60
N ALA A 740 -10.98 30.47 13.59
CA ALA A 740 -9.97 29.90 14.48
C ALA A 740 -8.60 30.56 14.29
N ALA A 741 -8.17 30.81 13.05
CA ALA A 741 -6.91 31.49 12.77
C ALA A 741 -6.88 32.92 13.36
N ALA A 742 -7.98 33.66 13.24
CA ALA A 742 -8.10 35.00 13.83
C ALA A 742 -8.07 34.95 15.37
N LEU A 743 -8.79 34.00 15.98
CA LEU A 743 -8.80 33.80 17.43
C LEU A 743 -7.41 33.43 17.97
N LEU A 744 -6.67 32.56 17.27
CA LEU A 744 -5.30 32.20 17.62
C LEU A 744 -4.33 33.37 17.43
N ALA A 745 -4.46 34.16 16.37
CA ALA A 745 -3.64 35.35 16.17
C ALA A 745 -3.86 36.39 17.29
N GLU A 746 -5.12 36.60 17.70
CA GLU A 746 -5.44 37.45 18.85
C GLU A 746 -4.91 36.86 20.17
N ALA A 747 -5.02 35.54 20.35
CA ALA A 747 -4.48 34.85 21.51
C ALA A 747 -2.96 34.98 21.59
N ALA A 748 -2.24 34.88 20.47
CA ALA A 748 -0.79 35.07 20.39
C ALA A 748 -0.38 36.50 20.81
N GLU A 749 -1.14 37.53 20.41
CA GLU A 749 -0.88 38.90 20.85
C GLU A 749 -1.13 39.07 22.35
N ARG A 750 -2.22 38.50 22.88
CA ARG A 750 -2.52 38.53 24.33
C ARG A 750 -1.47 37.78 25.15
N ALA A 751 -0.99 36.64 24.63
CA ALA A 751 0.02 35.77 25.25
C ALA A 751 1.32 36.49 25.61
N ARG A 752 1.63 37.63 24.96
CA ARG A 752 2.77 38.49 25.30
C ARG A 752 2.66 39.19 26.65
N SER A 753 1.46 39.24 27.23
CA SER A 753 1.18 39.98 28.48
C SER A 753 0.42 39.16 29.52
N MET A 754 -0.36 38.16 29.10
CA MET A 754 -1.13 37.27 29.98
C MET A 754 -1.51 35.97 29.24
N SER A 755 -1.82 34.90 29.97
CA SER A 755 -2.30 33.65 29.36
C SER A 755 -3.66 33.87 28.66
N PRO A 756 -3.79 33.56 27.35
CA PRO A 756 -5.05 33.65 26.63
C PRO A 756 -5.91 32.39 26.82
N GLU A 757 -7.21 32.51 26.55
CA GLU A 757 -8.12 31.37 26.42
C GLU A 757 -8.10 30.86 24.96
N LEU A 758 -7.76 29.58 24.74
CA LEU A 758 -7.74 28.96 23.41
C LEU A 758 -9.00 28.13 23.11
N GLU A 759 -9.87 27.90 24.10
CA GLU A 759 -11.10 27.11 23.97
C GLU A 759 -12.00 27.57 22.79
N PRO A 760 -12.18 28.88 22.53
CA PRO A 760 -12.96 29.33 21.36
C PRO A 760 -12.33 28.92 20.03
N ALA A 761 -10.99 28.94 19.92
CA ALA A 761 -10.29 28.50 18.72
C ALA A 761 -10.40 26.98 18.53
N LEU A 762 -10.24 26.21 19.61
CA LEU A 762 -10.41 24.75 19.60
C LEU A 762 -11.83 24.34 19.17
N ALA A 763 -12.85 25.07 19.62
CA ALA A 763 -14.24 24.83 19.21
C ALA A 763 -14.44 25.06 17.71
N ASP A 764 -13.89 26.14 17.15
CA ASP A 764 -13.97 26.41 15.71
C ASP A 764 -13.13 25.41 14.90
N GLN A 765 -11.97 24.96 15.39
CA GLN A 765 -11.17 23.91 14.76
C GLN A 765 -11.93 22.57 14.69
N ARG A 766 -12.63 22.18 15.76
CA ARG A 766 -13.49 20.98 15.77
C ARG A 766 -14.64 21.10 14.79
N ALA A 767 -15.34 22.24 14.77
CA ALA A 767 -16.41 22.49 13.82
C ALA A 767 -15.90 22.45 12.36
N ALA A 768 -14.67 22.92 12.10
CA ALA A 768 -14.05 22.80 10.78
C ALA A 768 -13.84 21.34 10.37
N MET A 769 -13.33 20.50 11.27
CA MET A 769 -13.15 19.05 11.01
C MET A 769 -14.49 18.37 10.71
N GLU A 770 -15.55 18.65 11.47
CA GLU A 770 -16.90 18.11 11.22
C GLU A 770 -17.42 18.45 9.81
N HIS A 771 -17.20 19.68 9.35
CA HIS A 771 -17.60 20.10 8.01
C HIS A 771 -16.80 19.39 6.91
N LEU A 772 -15.49 19.17 7.09
CA LEU A 772 -14.69 18.41 6.14
C LEU A 772 -15.09 16.94 6.09
N GLU A 773 -15.42 16.33 7.24
CA GLU A 773 -15.97 14.97 7.28
C GLU A 773 -17.29 14.86 6.50
N ASN A 774 -18.18 15.84 6.68
CA ASN A 774 -19.45 15.86 5.95
C ASN A 774 -19.23 16.03 4.45
N ALA A 775 -18.30 16.89 4.03
CA ALA A 775 -17.94 17.03 2.62
C ALA A 775 -17.43 15.71 2.03
N LEU A 776 -16.59 14.97 2.76
CA LEU A 776 -16.11 13.66 2.31
C LEU A 776 -17.23 12.63 2.21
N ARG A 777 -18.19 12.62 3.16
CA ARG A 777 -19.37 11.75 3.08
C ARG A 777 -20.23 12.02 1.85
N GLU A 778 -20.39 13.28 1.46
CA GLU A 778 -21.17 13.65 0.27
C GLU A 778 -20.47 13.25 -1.05
N LEU A 779 -19.13 13.22 -1.06
CA LEU A 779 -18.33 12.86 -2.24
C LEU A 779 -18.18 11.36 -2.46
N VAL A 780 -18.41 10.53 -1.44
CA VAL A 780 -18.36 9.07 -1.53
C VAL A 780 -19.79 8.51 -1.79
N PRO A 781 -20.04 7.78 -2.89
CA PRO A 781 -21.39 7.29 -3.20
C PRO A 781 -21.91 6.30 -2.14
N PRO A 782 -23.20 6.34 -1.75
CA PRO A 782 -23.79 5.42 -0.79
C PRO A 782 -23.88 3.96 -1.27
N GLN A 783 -23.60 3.67 -2.56
CA GLN A 783 -23.66 2.31 -3.08
C GLN A 783 -22.51 1.42 -2.59
N GLN A 784 -21.32 1.95 -2.30
CA GLN A 784 -20.21 1.12 -1.79
C GLN A 784 -20.42 0.66 -0.33
N GLN A 785 -21.20 1.39 0.48
CA GLN A 785 -21.53 0.96 1.85
C GLN A 785 -22.65 -0.07 1.92
N GLN A 786 -23.39 -0.29 0.81
CA GLN A 786 -24.47 -1.28 0.74
C GLN A 786 -24.18 -2.45 -0.23
N GLN A 787 -23.27 -2.29 -1.20
CA GLN A 787 -22.86 -3.37 -2.11
C GLN A 787 -22.07 -4.48 -1.38
N GLU A 788 -21.30 -4.16 -0.34
CA GLU A 788 -20.63 -5.19 0.49
C GLU A 788 -21.60 -6.04 1.32
N GLN A 789 -22.91 -5.73 1.35
CA GLN A 789 -23.94 -6.53 2.02
C GLN A 789 -25.01 -7.11 1.08
N GLY A 790 -24.96 -6.87 -0.23
CA GLY A 790 -26.07 -7.17 -1.15
C GLY A 790 -25.76 -7.85 -2.48
N GLU A 791 -24.49 -8.09 -2.82
CA GLU A 791 -24.10 -8.55 -4.17
C GLU A 791 -24.34 -10.03 -4.51
N GLU A 792 -25.15 -10.77 -3.74
CA GLU A 792 -25.56 -12.13 -4.13
C GLU A 792 -26.97 -12.26 -4.76
N GLN A 793 -27.74 -11.18 -4.90
CA GLN A 793 -29.06 -11.28 -5.57
C GLN A 793 -29.39 -10.05 -6.42
N GLN A 794 -28.79 -9.96 -7.61
CA GLN A 794 -29.42 -9.52 -8.88
C GLN A 794 -28.33 -9.18 -9.91
N GLN A 795 -27.93 -10.17 -10.71
CA GLN A 795 -27.37 -9.89 -12.03
C GLN A 795 -28.52 -9.93 -13.03
N GLY A 796 -29.03 -8.75 -13.36
CA GLY A 796 -29.98 -8.51 -14.44
C GLY A 796 -29.71 -7.10 -14.98
N GLU A 797 -29.02 -7.06 -16.12
CA GLU A 797 -28.83 -5.95 -17.07
C GLU A 797 -29.01 -4.51 -16.54
N GLN A 798 -27.87 -3.87 -16.26
CA GLN A 798 -27.59 -2.50 -16.71
C GLN A 798 -26.10 -2.23 -16.54
N ALA A 799 -25.35 -2.28 -17.66
CA ALA A 799 -23.95 -1.88 -17.70
C ALA A 799 -23.85 -0.36 -17.49
N GLN A 800 -23.58 0.07 -16.26
CA GLN A 800 -23.04 1.40 -15.97
C GLN A 800 -21.52 1.38 -16.20
N PRO A 801 -20.93 2.45 -16.75
CA PRO A 801 -19.48 2.57 -16.80
C PRO A 801 -18.95 2.66 -15.36
N GLN A 802 -18.17 1.67 -14.94
CA GLN A 802 -17.50 1.67 -13.64
C GLN A 802 -16.43 2.78 -13.63
N PRO A 803 -16.29 3.55 -12.54
CA PRO A 803 -15.15 4.44 -12.36
C PRO A 803 -13.86 3.62 -12.31
N SER A 804 -12.76 4.18 -12.86
CA SER A 804 -11.45 3.53 -12.89
C SER A 804 -11.00 3.01 -11.50
N GLU A 805 -10.28 1.89 -11.47
CA GLU A 805 -9.87 1.21 -10.22
C GLU A 805 -9.10 2.13 -9.25
N ASP A 806 -8.32 3.07 -9.79
CA ASP A 806 -7.58 4.08 -9.01
C ASP A 806 -8.50 5.03 -8.22
N GLU A 807 -9.62 5.46 -8.81
CA GLU A 807 -10.58 6.34 -8.14
C GLU A 807 -11.36 5.59 -7.04
N GLN A 808 -11.62 4.30 -7.22
CA GLN A 808 -12.29 3.47 -6.21
C GLN A 808 -11.36 3.17 -5.02
N MET A 809 -10.10 2.84 -5.30
CA MET A 809 -9.09 2.63 -4.27
C MET A 809 -8.83 3.90 -3.45
N SER A 810 -8.74 5.05 -4.12
CA SER A 810 -8.61 6.37 -3.48
C SER A 810 -9.77 6.68 -2.53
N GLN A 811 -11.02 6.42 -2.95
CA GLN A 811 -12.21 6.60 -2.11
C GLN A 811 -12.22 5.66 -0.88
N ARG A 812 -11.82 4.39 -1.06
CA ARG A 812 -11.69 3.42 0.05
C ARG A 812 -10.61 3.85 1.06
N GLN A 813 -9.47 4.35 0.59
CA GLN A 813 -8.42 4.87 1.47
C GLN A 813 -8.87 6.10 2.26
N ALA A 814 -9.62 7.02 1.64
CA ALA A 814 -10.19 8.18 2.32
C ALA A 814 -11.20 7.77 3.42
N LEU A 815 -12.04 6.76 3.17
CA LEU A 815 -12.95 6.20 4.18
C LEU A 815 -12.21 5.57 5.37
N LYS A 816 -11.14 4.81 5.11
CA LYS A 816 -10.31 4.22 6.18
C LYS A 816 -9.64 5.31 7.03
N ARG A 817 -9.14 6.39 6.41
CA ARG A 817 -8.60 7.56 7.15
C ARG A 817 -9.67 8.21 8.03
N LEU A 818 -10.87 8.44 7.52
CA LEU A 818 -12.00 8.97 8.29
C LEU A 818 -12.33 8.11 9.52
N GLN A 819 -12.27 6.78 9.38
CA GLN A 819 -12.51 5.87 10.50
C GLN A 819 -11.40 5.97 11.56
N ALA A 820 -10.14 6.01 11.14
CA ALA A 820 -8.99 6.16 12.05
C ALA A 820 -9.02 7.47 12.85
N ILE A 821 -9.47 8.57 12.24
CA ILE A 821 -9.63 9.87 12.92
C ILE A 821 -10.74 9.78 13.99
N ARG A 822 -11.88 9.18 13.64
CA ARG A 822 -12.98 8.96 14.60
C ARG A 822 -12.58 8.08 15.77
N ASP A 823 -11.82 7.02 15.51
CA ASP A 823 -11.35 6.10 16.55
C ASP A 823 -10.39 6.83 17.50
N ARG A 824 -9.44 7.63 16.98
CA ARG A 824 -8.57 8.50 17.78
C ARG A 824 -9.37 9.50 18.63
N GLU A 825 -10.40 10.14 18.08
CA GLU A 825 -11.21 11.09 18.85
C GLU A 825 -12.10 10.42 19.89
N ALA A 826 -12.63 9.22 19.60
CA ALA A 826 -13.39 8.40 20.55
C ALA A 826 -12.50 7.93 21.72
N GLU A 827 -11.26 7.51 21.46
CA GLU A 827 -10.28 7.17 22.49
C GLU A 827 -9.97 8.37 23.40
N ARG A 828 -9.87 9.58 22.84
CA ARG A 828 -9.66 10.81 23.64
C ARG A 828 -10.86 11.17 24.50
N GLN A 829 -12.08 11.05 23.98
CA GLN A 829 -13.28 11.26 24.79
C GLN A 829 -13.39 10.25 25.93
N ARG A 830 -12.94 9.00 25.72
CA ARG A 830 -12.81 8.00 26.79
C ARG A 830 -11.74 8.42 27.80
N GLY A 831 -10.56 8.83 27.36
CA GLY A 831 -9.49 9.30 28.24
C GLY A 831 -9.84 10.56 29.05
N GLN A 832 -10.58 11.52 28.49
CA GLN A 832 -11.09 12.68 29.24
C GLN A 832 -12.17 12.30 30.25
N ARG A 833 -13.07 11.37 29.92
CA ARG A 833 -14.07 10.83 30.86
C ARG A 833 -13.42 10.05 32.00
N GLU A 834 -12.38 9.27 31.72
CA GLU A 834 -11.62 8.52 32.73
C GLU A 834 -10.80 9.44 33.65
N ARG A 835 -10.24 10.53 33.12
CA ARG A 835 -9.55 11.56 33.94
C ARG A 835 -10.53 12.39 34.77
N GLY A 836 -11.73 12.67 34.25
CA GLY A 836 -12.81 13.35 34.97
C GLY A 836 -13.52 12.50 36.03
N GLN A 837 -13.40 11.16 35.96
CA GLN A 837 -13.96 10.21 36.95
C GLN A 837 -13.02 9.90 38.12
N ARG A 838 -11.79 10.43 38.14
CA ARG A 838 -10.97 10.42 39.37
C ARG A 838 -11.56 11.46 40.33
N GLU A 839 -12.44 11.02 41.23
CA GLU A 839 -12.90 11.81 42.36
C GLU A 839 -11.70 12.51 43.01
N PRO A 840 -11.79 13.81 43.33
CA PRO A 840 -10.74 14.47 44.07
C PRO A 840 -10.64 13.78 45.42
N VAL A 841 -9.52 13.10 45.68
CA VAL A 841 -9.21 12.58 47.01
C VAL A 841 -9.25 13.78 47.96
N GLU A 842 -10.29 13.87 48.77
CA GLU A 842 -10.35 14.80 49.89
C GLU A 842 -9.10 14.57 50.73
N LYS A 843 -8.18 15.53 50.65
CA LYS A 843 -7.05 15.59 51.56
C LYS A 843 -7.64 15.89 52.93
N ASP A 844 -7.72 14.89 53.79
CA ASP A 844 -7.97 15.08 55.22
C ASP A 844 -6.83 15.91 55.82
N TRP A 845 -7.06 17.23 55.88
CA TRP A 845 -6.64 18.13 56.95
C TRP A 845 -7.77 19.10 57.26
#